data_AF-A0A343VRB7-F1
#
_entry.id   AF-A0A343VRB7-F1
#
_cell.length_a   1.000
_cell.length_b   1.000
_cell.length_c   1.000
_cell.angle_alpha   90.00
_cell.angle_beta   90.00
_cell.angle_gamma   90.00
#
_symmetry.space_group_name_H-M   'P 1'
#
loop_
_entity.id
_entity.type
_entity.pdbx_description
1 polymer ?
#
loop_
_entity_poly.entity_id
_entity_poly.type
_entity_poly.pdbx_seq_one_letter_code
_entity_poly.pdbx_strand_id
1 'polypeptide(L)'
;MGYIARMAMSPYALQTKWYEPWLTVDHVATILSVKPQTIRQYLAGTGAEPFPQPQAKADGRNQWSSASIYDFILGNRPQYLSRVPRLYPRIVDPPPAQFLGSEIMQIDHLHRAALHYWQPGDGHGPIIVAYVSPSTSSAEAQWFSEKIAAERRVSSVIVPENAITRLGGSGVPNGVNTPAVAVTDTATDAPSLGEHVDEVVNMYTWRELANLLRTDVPYWPPGLDDLAAIDAWRPGSPVRVVRPCIGEMSSQSLRAALSVGTARNPQPTSTGLSTAIENACRAIDYRVSVDRGLLPGTGGLVYPHIPDQLGLKRAAVSVVTDSDPVTVADADVLALLHAPAALEHAHHGVLIGGVTGLWPAVMSDCQIIDRDSPGPLYRRWRDRLTPVTDLGQRRVLGFLMLPSLGLQDDPSAEYFHDPERAHCWIVETSTHVYIAQRRSLPEARGRLQRVEIRDDPHQEPAIFVEDEGGMVWLLPHFTAAGSLRVGRDGAGPRRLARLLTDLLDDVSATPSDDPPYHWVDGVEEPNALRDFLISTSAPIGLSRADLLALLDDPEAVSEVLIGPCATCGFEVPTPLAELPHSFVGLDAGSDPPCVLVSARGHFNDVCDVPGQEFAALMTDAHATACNLLQLPDIEHININIGGRETHMRVSLEPVGSWRPKASPDALRGLAEQLRRPVLDGRGVAEDQAFVDDISQFNDEDFGTK
;
A
#
# COMPACT_ATOMS: atom_id res chain seq x y z
N MET A 1 -37.27 15.27 32.60
CA MET A 1 -36.11 15.36 33.52
C MET A 1 -34.76 15.46 32.81
N GLY A 2 -34.57 14.94 31.59
CA GLY A 2 -33.27 14.99 30.89
C GLY A 2 -32.69 16.38 30.56
N TYR A 3 -33.52 17.42 30.40
CA TYR A 3 -33.04 18.76 30.06
C TYR A 3 -32.47 19.54 31.27
N ILE A 4 -33.00 19.31 32.47
CA ILE A 4 -32.57 20.02 33.69
C ILE A 4 -31.28 19.40 34.26
N ALA A 5 -31.08 18.09 34.14
CA ALA A 5 -29.84 17.43 34.56
C ALA A 5 -28.62 17.83 33.71
N ARG A 6 -28.81 18.10 32.41
CA ARG A 6 -27.73 18.59 31.53
C ARG A 6 -27.23 19.99 31.88
N MET A 7 -28.04 20.83 32.52
CA MET A 7 -27.65 22.19 32.90
C MET A 7 -26.67 22.24 34.08
N ALA A 8 -26.52 21.15 34.84
CA ALA A 8 -25.58 21.06 35.97
C ALA A 8 -24.27 20.34 35.62
N MET A 9 -24.12 19.85 34.39
CA MET A 9 -22.92 19.14 33.96
C MET A 9 -21.85 20.11 33.45
N SER A 10 -20.59 19.80 33.73
CA SER A 10 -19.50 20.61 33.21
C SER A 10 -19.48 20.58 31.67
N PRO A 11 -19.02 21.65 31.02
CA PRO A 11 -18.89 21.70 29.57
C PRO A 11 -18.01 20.58 28.99
N TYR A 12 -17.02 20.09 29.74
CA TYR A 12 -16.19 18.96 29.33
C TYR A 12 -16.99 17.64 29.32
N ALA A 13 -17.87 17.43 30.29
CA ALA A 13 -18.68 16.22 30.38
C ALA A 13 -19.65 16.09 29.20
N LEU A 14 -20.24 17.21 28.78
CA LEU A 14 -21.18 17.27 27.65
C LEU A 14 -20.55 16.88 26.30
N GLN A 15 -19.22 16.84 26.19
CA GLN A 15 -18.53 16.45 24.96
C GLN A 15 -18.23 14.95 24.87
N THR A 16 -18.34 14.22 25.99
CA THR A 16 -17.98 12.80 26.04
C THR A 16 -19.12 11.90 25.59
N LYS A 17 -18.75 10.70 25.13
CA LYS A 17 -19.75 9.66 24.84
C LYS A 17 -20.43 9.10 26.09
N TRP A 18 -19.90 9.34 27.28
CA TRP A 18 -20.38 8.71 28.53
C TRP A 18 -21.86 8.95 28.82
N TYR A 19 -22.40 10.06 28.34
CA TYR A 19 -23.77 10.47 28.60
C TYR A 19 -24.72 10.19 27.44
N GLU A 20 -24.24 9.54 26.38
CA GLU A 20 -25.06 9.11 25.24
C GLU A 20 -25.66 7.71 25.48
N PRO A 21 -26.96 7.51 25.17
CA PRO A 21 -27.65 6.26 25.47
C PRO A 21 -27.38 5.19 24.39
N TRP A 22 -26.18 4.61 24.37
CA TRP A 22 -25.79 3.58 23.38
C TRP A 22 -25.71 2.16 23.97
N LEU A 23 -25.75 2.01 25.29
CA LEU A 23 -25.65 0.70 25.92
C LEU A 23 -26.99 -0.04 25.85
N THR A 24 -27.00 -1.21 25.22
CA THR A 24 -28.15 -2.11 25.20
C THR A 24 -28.22 -2.93 26.49
N VAL A 25 -29.30 -3.70 26.65
CA VAL A 25 -29.43 -4.67 27.77
C VAL A 25 -28.23 -5.61 27.84
N ASP A 26 -27.72 -6.07 26.70
CA ASP A 26 -26.60 -7.00 26.63
C ASP A 26 -25.29 -6.31 27.05
N HIS A 27 -25.05 -5.07 26.62
CA HIS A 27 -23.89 -4.29 27.06
C HIS A 27 -23.89 -4.08 28.58
N VAL A 28 -25.03 -3.67 29.15
CA VAL A 28 -25.16 -3.46 30.60
C VAL A 28 -24.98 -4.77 31.37
N ALA A 29 -25.51 -5.87 30.85
CA ALA A 29 -25.32 -7.20 31.43
C ALA A 29 -23.85 -7.61 31.44
N THR A 30 -23.12 -7.36 30.35
CA THR A 30 -21.67 -7.61 30.26
C THR A 30 -20.89 -6.78 31.26
N ILE A 31 -21.13 -5.47 31.36
CA ILE A 31 -20.45 -4.58 32.33
C ILE A 31 -20.65 -5.07 33.77
N LEU A 32 -21.88 -5.48 34.12
CA LEU A 32 -22.22 -5.96 35.45
C LEU A 32 -21.94 -7.46 35.66
N SER A 33 -21.43 -8.16 34.63
CA SER A 33 -21.18 -9.61 34.64
C SER A 33 -22.41 -10.44 35.08
N VAL A 34 -23.59 -10.06 34.57
CA VAL A 34 -24.86 -10.76 34.80
C VAL A 34 -25.48 -11.21 33.48
N LYS A 35 -26.54 -12.01 33.55
CA LYS A 35 -27.30 -12.37 32.33
C LYS A 35 -28.19 -11.20 31.90
N PRO A 36 -28.44 -11.00 30.59
CA PRO A 36 -29.39 -9.99 30.09
C PRO A 36 -30.77 -10.06 30.75
N GLN A 37 -31.23 -11.27 31.10
CA GLN A 37 -32.48 -11.47 31.82
C GLN A 37 -32.50 -10.83 33.20
N THR A 38 -31.36 -10.80 33.90
CA THR A 38 -31.21 -10.14 35.21
C THR A 38 -31.41 -8.64 35.09
N ILE A 39 -30.89 -8.01 34.03
CA ILE A 39 -31.13 -6.58 33.76
C ILE A 39 -32.62 -6.30 33.51
N ARG A 40 -33.31 -7.17 32.76
CA ARG A 40 -34.77 -7.04 32.56
C ARG A 40 -35.55 -7.19 33.88
N GLN A 41 -35.10 -8.07 34.77
CA GLN A 41 -35.68 -8.23 36.11
C GLN A 41 -35.45 -7.00 36.99
N TYR A 42 -34.27 -6.37 36.94
CA TYR A 42 -34.01 -5.11 37.64
C TYR A 42 -34.95 -3.99 37.20
N LEU A 43 -35.37 -3.98 35.93
CA LEU A 43 -36.35 -3.01 35.41
C LEU A 43 -37.80 -3.35 35.78
N ALA A 44 -38.14 -4.63 35.86
CA ALA A 44 -39.50 -5.09 36.17
C ALA A 44 -39.79 -5.13 37.68
N GLY A 45 -38.77 -5.25 38.52
CA GLY A 45 -38.91 -5.49 39.94
C GLY A 45 -39.12 -4.21 40.77
N THR A 46 -39.98 -4.30 41.78
CA THR A 46 -40.01 -3.43 42.97
C THR A 46 -38.87 -3.78 43.94
N GLY A 47 -37.65 -3.89 43.42
CA GLY A 47 -36.46 -4.23 44.22
C GLY A 47 -36.07 -3.12 45.21
N ALA A 48 -35.34 -3.49 46.27
CA ALA A 48 -34.91 -2.57 47.33
C ALA A 48 -33.76 -1.62 46.91
N GLU A 49 -33.03 -1.93 45.82
CA GLU A 49 -31.98 -1.07 45.27
C GLU A 49 -32.46 -0.35 43.99
N PRO A 50 -32.29 0.98 43.90
CA PRO A 50 -32.69 1.75 42.72
C PRO A 50 -31.72 1.47 41.54
N PHE A 51 -32.17 0.67 40.57
CA PHE A 51 -31.45 0.45 39.32
C PHE A 51 -31.71 1.60 38.31
N PRO A 52 -30.73 2.03 37.50
CA PRO A 52 -30.90 3.10 36.52
C PRO A 52 -31.99 2.80 35.50
N GLN A 53 -32.90 3.75 35.30
CA GLN A 53 -33.90 3.67 34.24
C GLN A 53 -33.25 3.98 32.87
N PRO A 54 -33.66 3.29 31.79
CA PRO A 54 -33.14 3.57 30.46
C PRO A 54 -33.47 5.00 30.03
N GLN A 55 -32.51 5.69 29.42
CA GLN A 55 -32.64 7.08 28.98
C GLN A 55 -33.26 7.20 27.59
N ALA A 56 -33.18 6.15 26.77
CA ALA A 56 -33.77 6.11 25.44
C ALA A 56 -34.36 4.74 25.11
N LYS A 57 -35.17 4.73 24.05
CA LYS A 57 -35.64 3.52 23.38
C LYS A 57 -35.45 3.67 21.87
N ALA A 58 -34.37 3.13 21.33
CA ALA A 58 -34.18 3.02 19.88
C ALA A 58 -34.67 1.65 19.42
N ASP A 59 -35.48 1.62 18.35
CA ASP A 59 -36.04 0.39 17.77
C ASP A 59 -36.73 -0.53 18.79
N GLY A 60 -37.41 0.08 19.78
CA GLY A 60 -38.10 -0.63 20.86
C GLY A 60 -37.18 -1.25 21.92
N ARG A 61 -35.86 -1.07 21.83
CA ARG A 61 -34.88 -1.60 22.79
C ARG A 61 -34.48 -0.54 23.81
N ASN A 62 -34.47 -0.92 25.09
CA ASN A 62 -34.01 -0.03 26.16
C ASN A 62 -32.52 0.28 25.99
N GLN A 63 -32.17 1.55 26.15
CA GLN A 63 -30.79 2.03 26.08
C GLN A 63 -30.40 2.87 27.30
N TRP A 64 -29.17 2.65 27.77
CA TRP A 64 -28.54 3.38 28.87
C TRP A 64 -27.29 4.10 28.37
N SER A 65 -26.91 5.15 29.07
CA SER A 65 -25.61 5.76 28.94
C SER A 65 -24.61 5.10 29.89
N SER A 66 -23.34 5.04 29.49
CA SER A 66 -22.29 4.46 30.34
C SER A 66 -22.19 5.17 31.68
N ALA A 67 -22.32 6.50 31.72
CA ALA A 67 -22.35 7.28 32.96
C ALA A 67 -23.40 6.79 33.96
N SER A 68 -24.64 6.52 33.50
CA SER A 68 -25.71 6.05 34.39
C SER A 68 -25.39 4.70 35.05
N ILE A 69 -24.69 3.83 34.33
CA ILE A 69 -24.28 2.51 34.82
C ILE A 69 -23.05 2.63 35.72
N TYR A 70 -22.07 3.46 35.35
CA TYR A 70 -20.88 3.68 36.17
C TYR A 70 -21.20 4.39 37.48
N ASP A 71 -22.09 5.39 37.48
CA ASP A 71 -22.58 6.04 38.70
C ASP A 71 -23.31 5.04 39.61
N PHE A 72 -24.08 4.13 39.03
CA PHE A 72 -24.71 3.04 39.79
C PHE A 72 -23.67 2.11 40.41
N ILE A 73 -22.61 1.74 39.68
CA ILE A 73 -21.51 0.93 40.21
C ILE A 73 -20.81 1.66 41.37
N LEU A 74 -20.45 2.92 41.17
CA LEU A 74 -19.76 3.75 42.15
C LEU A 74 -20.58 3.92 43.45
N GLY A 75 -21.90 4.14 43.32
CA GLY A 75 -22.78 4.37 44.47
C GLY A 75 -23.30 3.11 45.16
N ASN A 76 -23.53 2.03 44.41
CA ASN A 76 -24.29 0.87 44.90
C ASN A 76 -23.55 -0.47 44.78
N ARG A 77 -22.53 -0.58 43.93
CA ARG A 77 -21.83 -1.85 43.65
C ARG A 77 -20.31 -1.70 43.68
N PRO A 78 -19.71 -1.31 44.82
CA PRO A 78 -18.26 -1.06 44.91
C PRO A 78 -17.38 -2.27 44.58
N GLN A 79 -17.92 -3.49 44.64
CA GLN A 79 -17.21 -4.70 44.19
C GLN A 79 -16.93 -4.72 42.68
N TYR A 80 -17.62 -3.89 41.88
CA TYR A 80 -17.40 -3.76 40.43
C TYR A 80 -16.64 -2.47 40.07
N LEU A 81 -15.96 -1.81 41.02
CA LEU A 81 -15.21 -0.58 40.75
C LEU A 81 -14.16 -0.74 39.64
N SER A 82 -13.54 -1.92 39.53
CA SER A 82 -12.59 -2.25 38.47
C SER A 82 -13.23 -2.30 37.08
N ARG A 83 -14.56 -2.30 36.96
CA ARG A 83 -15.31 -2.26 35.69
C ARG A 83 -15.59 -0.84 35.20
N VAL A 84 -15.33 0.18 36.04
CA VAL A 84 -15.46 1.58 35.66
C VAL A 84 -14.15 2.04 34.98
N PRO A 85 -14.18 2.43 33.69
CA PRO A 85 -12.99 2.89 32.98
C PRO A 85 -12.26 4.04 33.66
N ARG A 86 -10.92 4.06 33.65
CA ARG A 86 -10.14 5.17 34.24
C ARG A 86 -10.55 6.56 33.74
N LEU A 87 -10.87 6.70 32.45
CA LEU A 87 -11.24 7.99 31.85
C LEU A 87 -12.67 8.45 32.22
N TYR A 88 -13.40 7.67 33.03
CA TYR A 88 -14.63 8.12 33.67
C TYR A 88 -14.33 8.66 35.10
N PRO A 89 -14.65 9.93 35.41
CA PRO A 89 -14.45 10.49 36.75
C PRO A 89 -15.25 9.75 37.81
N ARG A 90 -14.64 9.44 38.96
CA ARG A 90 -15.33 8.77 40.08
C ARG A 90 -16.24 9.65 40.91
N ILE A 91 -16.05 10.97 40.84
CA ILE A 91 -16.88 11.94 41.52
C ILE A 91 -17.60 12.79 40.49
N VAL A 92 -18.81 13.20 40.84
CA VAL A 92 -19.59 14.13 40.03
C VAL A 92 -18.88 15.49 40.08
N ASP A 93 -18.38 15.93 38.93
CA ASP A 93 -17.67 17.19 38.73
C ASP A 93 -16.37 17.36 39.58
N PRO A 94 -15.30 16.60 39.27
CA PRO A 94 -14.03 16.78 39.97
C PRO A 94 -13.44 18.18 39.72
N PRO A 95 -12.60 18.70 40.63
CA PRO A 95 -11.81 19.90 40.35
C PRO A 95 -10.82 19.66 39.20
N PRO A 96 -10.33 20.73 38.54
CA PRO A 96 -9.27 20.65 37.52
C PRO A 96 -8.05 19.85 37.99
N ALA A 97 -7.52 19.02 37.10
CA ALA A 97 -6.34 18.23 37.35
C ALA A 97 -5.09 19.09 37.52
N GLN A 98 -4.17 18.61 38.35
CA GLN A 98 -2.87 19.22 38.55
C GLN A 98 -1.83 18.58 37.63
N PHE A 99 -1.08 19.40 36.88
CA PHE A 99 0.10 18.93 36.18
C PHE A 99 1.23 18.68 37.18
N LEU A 100 1.77 17.47 37.20
CA LEU A 100 2.80 17.05 38.15
C LEU A 100 4.22 17.22 37.61
N GLY A 101 4.41 17.06 36.30
CA GLY A 101 5.72 17.13 35.67
C GLY A 101 5.79 16.43 34.32
N SER A 102 6.98 16.43 33.73
CA SER A 102 7.27 15.74 32.48
C SER A 102 8.62 15.04 32.54
N GLU A 103 8.80 14.01 31.72
CA GLU A 103 10.11 13.40 31.44
C GLU A 103 10.15 12.82 30.02
N ILE A 104 11.36 12.56 29.50
CA ILE A 104 11.55 11.77 28.29
C ILE A 104 11.95 10.35 28.67
N MET A 105 11.26 9.37 28.09
CA MET A 105 11.52 7.94 28.25
C MET A 105 11.95 7.31 26.92
N GLN A 106 13.01 6.52 26.95
CA GLN A 106 13.32 5.57 25.87
C GLN A 106 12.43 4.34 26.06
N ILE A 107 11.65 3.96 25.06
CA ILE A 107 10.76 2.79 25.15
C ILE A 107 11.45 1.56 24.56
N ASP A 108 12.03 1.69 23.37
CA ASP A 108 12.87 0.67 22.73
C ASP A 108 13.95 1.35 21.88
N HIS A 109 14.61 0.64 20.95
CA HIS A 109 15.69 1.21 20.14
C HIS A 109 15.21 2.16 19.03
N LEU A 110 13.92 2.18 18.72
CA LEU A 110 13.31 3.00 17.66
C LEU A 110 12.39 4.08 18.21
N HIS A 111 11.87 3.91 19.44
CA HIS A 111 10.82 4.76 19.97
C HIS A 111 11.21 5.43 21.29
N ARG A 112 10.83 6.70 21.37
CA ARG A 112 10.95 7.55 22.55
C ARG A 112 9.62 8.21 22.82
N ALA A 113 9.35 8.54 24.07
CA ALA A 113 8.16 9.30 24.43
C ALA A 113 8.46 10.42 25.42
N ALA A 114 7.74 11.52 25.26
CA ALA A 114 7.62 12.54 26.29
C ALA A 114 6.38 12.21 27.13
N LEU A 115 6.57 12.00 28.43
CA LEU A 115 5.52 11.62 29.37
C LEU A 115 5.07 12.85 30.14
N HIS A 116 3.77 13.15 30.11
CA HIS A 116 3.16 14.20 30.92
C HIS A 116 2.38 13.58 32.08
N TYR A 117 2.80 13.87 33.31
CA TYR A 117 2.17 13.35 34.52
C TYR A 117 1.07 14.30 34.99
N TRP A 118 -0.13 13.76 35.19
CA TRP A 118 -1.29 14.51 35.66
C TRP A 118 -1.88 13.84 36.90
N GLN A 119 -2.34 14.64 37.86
CA GLN A 119 -3.16 14.21 38.98
C GLN A 119 -4.61 14.66 38.74
N PRO A 120 -5.49 13.77 38.27
CA PRO A 120 -6.91 14.07 38.19
C PRO A 120 -7.49 14.42 39.56
N GLY A 121 -8.49 15.31 39.57
CA GLY A 121 -9.19 15.75 40.79
C GLY A 121 -10.14 14.71 41.39
N ASP A 122 -10.22 13.52 40.81
CA ASP A 122 -11.14 12.44 41.22
C ASP A 122 -10.61 11.54 42.34
N GLY A 123 -9.37 11.76 42.79
CA GLY A 123 -8.73 11.02 43.88
C GLY A 123 -8.23 9.62 43.52
N HIS A 124 -8.25 9.20 42.25
CA HIS A 124 -7.87 7.84 41.84
C HIS A 124 -6.38 7.68 41.47
N GLY A 125 -5.54 8.65 41.85
CA GLY A 125 -4.12 8.64 41.58
C GLY A 125 -3.74 9.18 40.19
N PRO A 126 -2.43 9.33 39.94
CA PRO A 126 -1.93 10.01 38.76
C PRO A 126 -2.10 9.18 37.49
N ILE A 127 -2.13 9.86 36.34
CA ILE A 127 -2.12 9.27 35.00
C ILE A 127 -0.95 9.84 34.19
N ILE A 128 -0.59 9.16 33.09
CA ILE A 128 0.39 9.64 32.11
C ILE A 128 -0.31 9.87 30.78
N VAL A 129 -0.04 11.01 30.15
CA VAL A 129 -0.26 11.21 28.71
C VAL A 129 1.10 11.11 28.02
N ALA A 130 1.29 10.08 27.19
CA ALA A 130 2.57 9.73 26.59
C ALA A 130 2.58 10.05 25.09
N TYR A 131 3.36 11.04 24.69
CA TYR A 131 3.54 11.41 23.28
C TYR A 131 4.71 10.62 22.71
N VAL A 132 4.43 9.60 21.91
CA VAL A 132 5.44 8.72 21.29
C VAL A 132 5.90 9.32 19.96
N SER A 133 7.21 9.25 19.70
CA SER A 133 7.83 9.62 18.43
C SER A 133 8.64 8.43 17.89
N PRO A 134 8.46 8.03 16.61
CA PRO A 134 7.46 8.55 15.64
C PRO A 134 5.99 8.36 16.09
N SER A 135 5.08 9.18 15.57
CA SER A 135 3.62 9.01 15.74
C SER A 135 3.15 7.60 15.34
N THR A 136 2.23 7.01 16.11
CA THR A 136 1.95 5.56 16.08
C THR A 136 0.55 5.21 15.59
N SER A 137 0.40 4.04 14.96
CA SER A 137 -0.91 3.45 14.66
C SER A 137 -1.69 3.09 15.93
N SER A 138 -2.98 2.76 15.83
CA SER A 138 -3.81 2.38 16.98
C SER A 138 -3.28 1.16 17.73
N ALA A 139 -2.85 0.12 16.99
CA ALA A 139 -2.28 -1.10 17.58
C ALA A 139 -0.97 -0.82 18.33
N GLU A 140 -0.09 0.01 17.74
CA GLU A 140 1.16 0.42 18.37
C GLU A 140 0.90 1.31 19.59
N ALA A 141 -0.02 2.28 19.50
CA ALA A 141 -0.38 3.15 20.62
C ALA A 141 -0.86 2.34 21.83
N GLN A 142 -1.68 1.31 21.59
CA GLN A 142 -2.11 0.38 22.64
C GLN A 142 -0.92 -0.35 23.25
N TRP A 143 -0.05 -0.96 22.43
CA TRP A 143 1.16 -1.64 22.90
C TRP A 143 2.07 -0.72 23.74
N PHE A 144 2.28 0.52 23.29
CA PHE A 144 3.08 1.51 24.02
C PHE A 144 2.43 1.88 25.36
N SER A 145 1.10 2.04 25.39
CA SER A 145 0.39 2.35 26.63
C SER A 145 0.56 1.24 27.67
N GLU A 146 0.50 -0.03 27.24
CA GLU A 146 0.68 -1.21 28.10
C GLU A 146 2.12 -1.32 28.61
N LYS A 147 3.09 -1.14 27.72
CA LYS A 147 4.51 -1.20 28.06
C LYS A 147 4.90 -0.12 29.05
N ILE A 148 4.49 1.13 28.83
CA ILE A 148 4.76 2.23 29.77
C ILE A 148 4.03 1.99 31.10
N ALA A 149 2.79 1.48 31.08
CA ALA A 149 2.03 1.17 32.28
C ALA A 149 2.70 0.07 33.14
N ALA A 150 3.33 -0.92 32.51
CA ALA A 150 4.08 -1.96 33.21
C ALA A 150 5.32 -1.41 33.95
N GLU A 151 5.93 -0.35 33.44
CA GLU A 151 7.14 0.27 34.00
C GLU A 151 6.86 1.44 34.95
N ARG A 152 5.67 2.03 34.90
CA ARG A 152 5.31 3.24 35.66
C ARG A 152 4.20 2.97 36.66
N ARG A 153 4.40 3.43 37.89
CA ARG A 153 3.40 3.31 38.98
C ARG A 153 2.34 4.40 38.88
N VAL A 154 1.46 4.28 37.90
CA VAL A 154 0.34 5.20 37.67
C VAL A 154 -0.97 4.42 37.52
N SER A 155 -2.09 5.13 37.66
CA SER A 155 -3.42 4.53 37.51
C SER A 155 -3.80 4.26 36.05
N SER A 156 -3.20 4.98 35.10
CA SER A 156 -3.36 4.70 33.67
C SER A 156 -2.31 5.43 32.84
N VAL A 157 -2.04 4.87 31.66
CA VAL A 157 -1.27 5.49 30.58
C VAL A 157 -2.17 5.69 29.37
N ILE A 158 -2.12 6.88 28.81
CA ILE A 158 -2.85 7.30 27.63
C ILE A 158 -1.85 7.65 26.53
N VAL A 159 -1.98 7.07 25.35
CA VAL A 159 -1.12 7.36 24.19
C VAL A 159 -2.00 7.93 23.07
N PRO A 160 -1.72 9.16 22.57
CA PRO A 160 -2.40 9.70 21.40
C PRO A 160 -2.18 8.80 20.19
N GLU A 161 -3.25 8.51 19.45
CA GLU A 161 -3.15 7.74 18.20
C GLU A 161 -2.96 8.69 17.02
N ASN A 162 -2.30 8.20 15.98
CA ASN A 162 -2.27 8.85 14.67
C ASN A 162 -3.58 8.61 13.89
N ALA A 163 -4.71 8.73 14.57
CA ALA A 163 -6.05 8.48 14.06
C ALA A 163 -7.04 9.53 14.58
N ILE A 164 -8.04 9.84 13.76
CA ILE A 164 -9.06 10.84 14.08
C ILE A 164 -10.41 10.16 14.10
N THR A 165 -11.17 10.40 15.16
CA THR A 165 -12.51 9.87 15.33
C THR A 165 -13.55 10.96 15.12
N ARG A 166 -14.68 10.58 14.52
CA ARG A 166 -15.90 11.39 14.47
C ARG A 166 -16.93 10.83 15.45
N LEU A 167 -16.76 11.08 16.75
CA LEU A 167 -17.81 10.77 17.72
C LEU A 167 -18.88 11.85 17.65
N GLY A 168 -20.10 11.46 17.26
CA GLY A 168 -21.31 12.26 17.41
C GLY A 168 -21.86 12.16 18.83
N GLY A 169 -22.24 13.28 19.41
CA GLY A 169 -23.00 13.34 20.67
C GLY A 169 -24.10 14.36 20.53
N SER A 170 -25.17 14.22 21.31
CA SER A 170 -26.31 15.13 21.36
C SER A 170 -25.91 16.48 21.98
N GLY A 171 -25.28 17.33 21.16
CA GLY A 171 -24.69 18.61 21.56
C GLY A 171 -23.36 18.93 20.86
N VAL A 172 -22.77 17.97 20.16
CA VAL A 172 -21.61 18.17 19.31
C VAL A 172 -22.10 18.29 17.86
N PRO A 173 -21.73 19.35 17.12
CA PRO A 173 -22.02 19.42 15.69
C PRO A 173 -21.53 18.14 14.99
N ASN A 174 -22.39 17.48 14.21
CA ASN A 174 -21.98 16.34 13.41
C ASN A 174 -20.73 16.70 12.59
N GLY A 175 -19.68 15.87 12.68
CA GLY A 175 -18.45 16.03 11.90
C GLY A 175 -17.28 16.73 12.60
N VAL A 176 -17.35 17.05 13.91
CA VAL A 176 -16.17 17.56 14.63
C VAL A 176 -15.19 16.43 14.93
N ASN A 177 -14.04 16.48 14.28
CA ASN A 177 -12.90 15.57 14.46
C ASN A 177 -12.28 15.71 15.86
N THR A 178 -12.00 14.59 16.52
CA THR A 178 -11.22 14.52 17.76
C THR A 178 -10.14 13.44 17.63
N PRO A 179 -8.92 13.64 18.19
CA PRO A 179 -7.91 12.59 18.23
C PRO A 179 -8.42 11.38 19.01
N ALA A 180 -8.15 10.18 18.48
CA ALA A 180 -8.29 8.94 19.22
C ALA A 180 -7.14 8.79 20.23
N VAL A 181 -7.38 8.03 21.30
CA VAL A 181 -6.35 7.72 22.29
C VAL A 181 -6.43 6.25 22.69
N ALA A 182 -5.28 5.60 22.77
CA ALA A 182 -5.14 4.29 23.37
C ALA A 182 -4.99 4.46 24.89
N VAL A 183 -5.57 3.54 25.66
CA VAL A 183 -5.64 3.64 27.13
C VAL A 183 -5.34 2.28 27.74
N THR A 184 -4.30 2.25 28.58
CA THR A 184 -4.10 1.15 29.53
C THR A 184 -4.46 1.63 30.92
N ASP A 185 -5.45 0.99 31.53
CA ASP A 185 -5.84 1.19 32.92
C ASP A 185 -5.25 0.05 33.76
N THR A 186 -4.44 0.40 34.76
CA THR A 186 -3.67 -0.59 35.55
C THR A 186 -4.52 -1.30 36.60
N ALA A 187 -5.74 -0.82 36.85
CA ALA A 187 -6.64 -1.35 37.86
C ALA A 187 -7.95 -1.91 37.30
N THR A 188 -8.18 -1.82 35.97
CA THR A 188 -9.43 -2.29 35.37
C THR A 188 -9.40 -3.75 34.99
N ASP A 189 -10.53 -4.42 35.19
CA ASP A 189 -10.88 -5.70 34.55
C ASP A 189 -12.13 -5.53 33.68
N ALA A 190 -12.42 -4.29 33.22
CA ALA A 190 -13.54 -3.99 32.34
C ALA A 190 -13.51 -4.96 31.14
N PRO A 191 -14.61 -5.70 30.91
CA PRO A 191 -14.64 -6.67 29.83
C PRO A 191 -14.60 -5.91 28.50
N SER A 192 -13.86 -6.42 27.53
CA SER A 192 -14.11 -6.03 26.14
C SER A 192 -15.56 -6.38 25.82
N LEU A 193 -16.32 -5.42 25.30
CA LEU A 193 -17.73 -5.65 24.98
C LEU A 193 -17.89 -6.57 23.74
N GLY A 194 -16.78 -6.98 23.09
CA GLY A 194 -16.73 -7.93 21.97
C GLY A 194 -16.42 -7.27 20.61
N GLU A 195 -15.99 -8.08 19.63
CA GLU A 195 -15.63 -7.64 18.26
C GLU A 195 -16.82 -7.12 17.43
N HIS A 196 -18.06 -7.39 17.86
CA HIS A 196 -19.29 -6.97 17.17
C HIS A 196 -20.00 -5.78 17.81
N VAL A 197 -19.36 -5.12 18.78
CA VAL A 197 -19.90 -3.88 19.36
C VAL A 197 -19.38 -2.72 18.55
N ASP A 198 -20.28 -1.79 18.19
CA ASP A 198 -19.95 -0.55 17.48
C ASP A 198 -18.63 0.02 18.01
N GLU A 199 -17.61 0.14 17.14
CA GLU A 199 -16.25 0.62 17.47
C GLU A 199 -16.27 1.89 18.35
N VAL A 200 -17.32 2.69 18.15
CA VAL A 200 -17.73 3.88 18.92
C VAL A 200 -17.76 3.66 20.44
N VAL A 201 -18.27 2.52 20.92
CA VAL A 201 -18.45 2.26 22.37
C VAL A 201 -17.12 1.95 23.05
N ASN A 202 -16.20 1.26 22.36
CA ASN A 202 -14.93 0.82 22.94
C ASN A 202 -13.79 1.84 22.76
N MET A 203 -13.86 2.73 21.78
CA MET A 203 -12.77 3.67 21.46
C MET A 203 -12.74 4.91 22.38
N TYR A 204 -11.61 5.18 23.02
CA TYR A 204 -11.43 6.43 23.78
C TYR A 204 -10.97 7.56 22.86
N THR A 205 -11.39 8.79 23.18
CA THR A 205 -10.95 9.98 22.48
C THR A 205 -10.36 11.00 23.45
N TRP A 206 -9.73 12.02 22.87
CA TRP A 206 -9.22 13.18 23.59
C TRP A 206 -10.26 13.82 24.52
N ARG A 207 -11.55 13.73 24.19
CA ARG A 207 -12.64 14.30 24.98
C ARG A 207 -12.84 13.58 26.30
N GLU A 208 -12.73 12.25 26.32
CA GLU A 208 -12.80 11.48 27.56
C GLU A 208 -11.63 11.84 28.50
N LEU A 209 -10.43 12.03 27.94
CA LEU A 209 -9.26 12.51 28.68
C LEU A 209 -9.48 13.92 29.24
N ALA A 210 -9.93 14.87 28.42
CA ALA A 210 -10.20 16.23 28.85
C ALA A 210 -11.32 16.30 29.91
N ASN A 211 -12.33 15.44 29.81
CA ASN A 211 -13.38 15.29 30.81
C ASN A 211 -12.85 14.79 32.16
N LEU A 212 -11.93 13.83 32.15
CA LEU A 212 -11.26 13.38 33.36
C LEU A 212 -10.42 14.50 34.00
N LEU A 213 -9.67 15.23 33.16
CA LEU A 213 -8.73 16.25 33.64
C LEU A 213 -9.38 17.60 33.96
N ARG A 214 -10.59 17.88 33.45
CA ARG A 214 -11.32 19.14 33.65
C ARG A 214 -10.49 20.38 33.31
N THR A 215 -9.62 20.24 32.33
CA THR A 215 -8.72 21.28 31.85
C THR A 215 -8.41 21.03 30.37
N ASP A 216 -7.88 22.06 29.72
CA ASP A 216 -7.41 21.94 28.35
C ASP A 216 -6.10 21.14 28.30
N VAL A 217 -6.10 20.07 27.51
CA VAL A 217 -4.97 19.15 27.37
C VAL A 217 -4.18 19.52 26.11
N PRO A 218 -2.82 19.59 26.18
CA PRO A 218 -2.00 19.97 25.04
C PRO A 218 -2.07 18.93 23.92
N TYR A 219 -2.58 19.31 22.77
CA TYR A 219 -2.57 18.48 21.57
C TYR A 219 -1.36 18.82 20.70
N TRP A 220 -0.57 17.79 20.38
CA TRP A 220 0.57 17.87 19.47
C TRP A 220 0.17 17.20 18.16
N PRO A 221 -0.09 17.98 17.09
CA PRO A 221 -0.46 17.41 15.81
C PRO A 221 0.61 16.44 15.29
N PRO A 222 0.22 15.31 14.65
CA PRO A 222 1.17 14.39 14.04
C PRO A 222 2.14 15.11 13.09
N GLY A 223 3.43 14.88 13.28
CA GLY A 223 4.50 15.54 12.53
C GLY A 223 5.01 16.84 13.17
N LEU A 224 4.54 17.19 14.37
CA LEU A 224 5.14 18.21 15.24
C LEU A 224 5.69 17.55 16.52
N ASP A 225 6.34 16.40 16.35
CA ASP A 225 6.65 15.42 17.40
C ASP A 225 8.00 15.72 18.10
N ASP A 226 8.37 16.99 18.25
CA ASP A 226 9.61 17.40 18.92
C ASP A 226 9.51 17.09 20.43
N LEU A 227 10.07 15.94 20.82
CA LEU A 227 10.02 15.46 22.20
C LEU A 227 10.63 16.44 23.21
N ALA A 228 11.62 17.25 22.81
CA ALA A 228 12.18 18.26 23.70
C ALA A 228 11.21 19.43 23.90
N ALA A 229 10.50 19.84 22.83
CA ALA A 229 9.44 20.84 22.93
C ALA A 229 8.25 20.34 23.76
N ILE A 230 7.88 19.06 23.59
CA ILE A 230 6.81 18.41 24.36
C ILE A 230 7.19 18.31 25.84
N ASP A 231 8.41 17.84 26.14
CA ASP A 231 8.90 17.77 27.52
C ASP A 231 9.00 19.16 28.17
N ALA A 232 9.42 20.19 27.44
CA ALA A 232 9.51 21.54 27.97
C ALA A 232 8.13 22.24 28.17
N TRP A 233 7.03 21.64 27.71
CA TRP A 233 5.70 22.24 27.80
C TRP A 233 5.12 22.16 29.21
N ARG A 234 4.46 23.23 29.64
CA ARG A 234 3.72 23.32 30.92
C ARG A 234 2.35 23.97 30.70
N PRO A 235 1.34 23.74 31.57
CA PRO A 235 0.08 24.47 31.50
C PRO A 235 0.29 25.99 31.44
N GLY A 236 -0.38 26.66 30.51
CA GLY A 236 -0.21 28.10 30.25
C GLY A 236 1.00 28.46 29.37
N SER A 237 1.80 27.48 28.92
CA SER A 237 2.86 27.72 27.93
C SER A 237 2.28 28.27 26.63
N PRO A 238 2.98 29.19 25.95
CA PRO A 238 2.59 29.62 24.61
C PRO A 238 2.69 28.46 23.62
N VAL A 239 1.90 28.56 22.55
CA VAL A 239 1.99 27.64 21.41
C VAL A 239 3.41 27.67 20.84
N ARG A 240 4.02 26.50 20.71
CA ARG A 240 5.39 26.35 20.19
C ARG A 240 5.38 26.39 18.67
N VAL A 241 6.42 26.97 18.08
CA VAL A 241 6.67 26.90 16.65
C VAL A 241 7.68 25.77 16.44
N VAL A 242 7.26 24.69 15.79
CA VAL A 242 8.04 23.46 15.63
C VAL A 242 8.23 23.17 14.14
N ARG A 243 9.39 22.64 13.79
CA ARG A 243 9.65 22.21 12.41
C ARG A 243 8.91 20.91 12.14
N PRO A 244 8.20 20.80 11.01
CA PRO A 244 7.49 19.57 10.68
C PRO A 244 8.45 18.41 10.40
N CYS A 245 8.05 17.20 10.79
CA CYS A 245 8.83 15.97 10.61
C CYS A 245 7.94 14.77 10.26
N ILE A 246 8.58 13.70 9.79
CA ILE A 246 8.00 12.36 9.62
C ILE A 246 8.85 11.42 10.47
N GLY A 247 8.37 11.16 11.69
CA GLY A 247 9.20 10.50 12.71
C GLY A 247 10.44 11.31 13.03
N GLU A 248 11.61 10.68 12.97
CA GLU A 248 12.90 11.35 13.17
C GLU A 248 13.40 12.12 11.93
N MET A 249 12.71 11.98 10.79
CA MET A 249 13.12 12.60 9.53
C MET A 249 12.53 13.99 9.37
N SER A 250 13.36 14.97 9.03
CA SER A 250 12.93 16.34 8.70
C SER A 250 13.81 16.92 7.62
N SER A 251 13.55 18.16 7.19
CA SER A 251 14.50 18.89 6.34
C SER A 251 15.91 19.01 6.94
N GLN A 252 16.05 18.92 8.27
CA GLN A 252 17.38 18.87 8.89
C GLN A 252 18.13 17.58 8.57
N SER A 253 17.44 16.47 8.32
CA SER A 253 18.06 15.22 7.89
C SER A 253 18.73 15.39 6.53
N LEU A 254 18.08 16.09 5.58
CA LEU A 254 18.69 16.44 4.29
C LEU A 254 19.89 17.39 4.48
N ARG A 255 19.73 18.44 5.29
CA ARG A 255 20.83 19.38 5.55
C ARG A 255 22.04 18.69 6.19
N ALA A 256 21.80 17.80 7.15
CA ALA A 256 22.85 17.02 7.81
C ALA A 256 23.53 16.06 6.82
N ALA A 257 22.76 15.38 5.97
CA ALA A 257 23.28 14.56 4.88
C ALA A 257 24.20 15.36 3.96
N LEU A 258 23.86 16.60 3.60
CA LEU A 258 24.65 17.41 2.66
C LEU A 258 25.71 18.32 3.31
N SER A 259 25.94 18.18 4.62
CA SER A 259 26.89 18.98 5.38
C SER A 259 28.33 18.90 4.82
N VAL A 260 28.76 17.72 4.38
CA VAL A 260 30.09 17.50 3.78
C VAL A 260 30.27 18.28 2.47
N GLY A 261 29.25 18.27 1.60
CA GLY A 261 29.26 19.01 0.34
C GLY A 261 29.40 20.52 0.57
N THR A 262 28.70 21.06 1.57
CA THR A 262 28.79 22.49 1.91
C THR A 262 30.15 22.87 2.50
N ALA A 263 30.76 22.03 3.35
CA ALA A 263 32.05 22.31 3.96
C ALA A 263 33.22 22.29 2.96
N ARG A 264 33.13 21.46 1.91
CA ARG A 264 34.19 21.33 0.88
C ARG A 264 34.13 22.38 -0.20
N ASN A 265 33.06 23.18 -0.28
CA ASN A 265 32.90 24.24 -1.28
C ASN A 265 32.67 25.64 -0.65
N PRO A 266 33.61 26.14 0.19
CA PRO A 266 33.41 27.34 1.01
C PRO A 266 33.55 28.67 0.25
N GLN A 267 33.74 28.66 -1.08
CA GLN A 267 33.91 29.89 -1.86
C GLN A 267 32.56 30.63 -2.05
N PRO A 268 32.48 31.97 -1.85
CA PRO A 268 31.23 32.75 -1.91
C PRO A 268 30.51 32.78 -3.27
N THR A 269 31.09 32.16 -4.31
CA THR A 269 30.49 32.01 -5.64
C THR A 269 29.65 30.73 -5.80
N SER A 270 29.66 29.83 -4.80
CA SER A 270 28.82 28.62 -4.76
C SER A 270 27.38 28.89 -4.26
N THR A 271 26.84 30.07 -4.55
CA THR A 271 25.48 30.49 -4.18
C THR A 271 24.43 29.43 -4.57
N GLY A 272 24.70 28.60 -5.59
CA GLY A 272 23.84 27.51 -6.03
C GLY A 272 23.55 26.41 -4.99
N LEU A 273 24.54 25.73 -4.42
CA LEU A 273 24.26 24.52 -3.61
C LEU A 273 23.62 24.86 -2.25
N SER A 274 24.10 25.89 -1.56
CA SER A 274 23.48 26.33 -0.29
C SER A 274 22.05 26.81 -0.51
N THR A 275 21.81 27.57 -1.58
CA THR A 275 20.45 28.00 -1.96
C THR A 275 19.56 26.81 -2.34
N ALA A 276 20.09 25.84 -3.09
CA ALA A 276 19.39 24.60 -3.42
C ALA A 276 19.00 23.80 -2.16
N ILE A 277 19.91 23.69 -1.18
CA ILE A 277 19.63 23.03 0.11
C ILE A 277 18.54 23.79 0.86
N GLU A 278 18.60 25.11 0.92
CA GLU A 278 17.58 25.93 1.60
C GLU A 278 16.21 25.82 0.93
N ASN A 279 16.16 25.89 -0.41
CA ASN A 279 14.94 25.72 -1.19
C ASN A 279 14.35 24.32 -0.98
N ALA A 280 15.17 23.27 -1.06
CA ALA A 280 14.75 21.90 -0.80
C ALA A 280 14.26 21.71 0.64
N CYS A 281 14.95 22.26 1.64
CA CYS A 281 14.51 22.20 3.03
C CYS A 281 13.15 22.87 3.22
N ARG A 282 12.94 24.05 2.61
CA ARG A 282 11.65 24.74 2.66
C ARG A 282 10.54 23.96 1.96
N ALA A 283 10.84 23.34 0.81
CA ALA A 283 9.89 22.52 0.08
C ALA A 283 9.51 21.25 0.86
N ILE A 284 10.47 20.59 1.50
CA ILE A 284 10.24 19.46 2.42
C ILE A 284 9.35 19.91 3.57
N ASP A 285 9.71 20.99 4.28
CA ASP A 285 8.94 21.46 5.42
C ASP A 285 7.49 21.80 5.00
N TYR A 286 7.32 22.44 3.84
CA TYR A 286 6.01 22.77 3.28
C TYR A 286 5.19 21.52 2.95
N ARG A 287 5.78 20.56 2.22
CA ARG A 287 5.10 19.31 1.83
C ARG A 287 4.65 18.52 3.05
N VAL A 288 5.53 18.32 4.04
CA VAL A 288 5.17 17.63 5.29
C VAL A 288 4.03 18.36 6.00
N SER A 289 4.06 19.70 6.02
CA SER A 289 2.98 20.50 6.62
C SER A 289 1.63 20.33 5.93
N VAL A 290 1.63 20.24 4.59
CA VAL A 290 0.42 19.98 3.79
C VAL A 290 -0.11 18.56 4.04
N ASP A 291 0.76 17.56 3.92
CA ASP A 291 0.37 16.15 3.98
C ASP A 291 -0.15 15.76 5.37
N ARG A 292 0.34 16.43 6.42
CA ARG A 292 -0.09 16.25 7.82
C ARG A 292 -1.20 17.20 8.27
N GLY A 293 -1.75 18.02 7.36
CA GLY A 293 -2.85 18.95 7.68
C GLY A 293 -2.49 20.02 8.72
N LEU A 294 -1.22 20.43 8.76
CA LEU A 294 -0.71 21.40 9.71
C LEU A 294 -1.07 22.84 9.32
N LEU A 295 -1.24 23.11 8.02
CA LEU A 295 -1.68 24.42 7.51
C LEU A 295 -3.22 24.47 7.39
N PRO A 296 -3.85 25.63 7.61
CA PRO A 296 -5.29 25.79 7.39
C PRO A 296 -5.70 25.44 5.96
N GLY A 297 -6.84 24.78 5.77
CA GLY A 297 -7.33 24.40 4.43
C GLY A 297 -6.55 23.29 3.73
N THR A 298 -5.36 22.95 4.24
CA THR A 298 -4.58 21.78 3.83
C THR A 298 -4.91 20.62 4.76
N GLY A 299 -5.21 19.47 4.19
CA GLY A 299 -5.58 18.28 4.94
C GLY A 299 -5.97 17.22 3.95
N GLY A 300 -5.12 16.20 3.80
CA GLY A 300 -5.52 15.00 3.07
C GLY A 300 -6.68 14.31 3.77
N LEU A 301 -7.27 13.30 3.11
CA LEU A 301 -8.30 12.44 3.71
C LEU A 301 -7.85 11.83 5.06
N VAL A 302 -6.54 11.69 5.26
CA VAL A 302 -5.92 11.00 6.39
C VAL A 302 -5.76 11.88 7.65
N TYR A 303 -5.43 13.18 7.50
CA TYR A 303 -5.17 14.08 8.64
C TYR A 303 -5.85 15.45 8.46
N PRO A 304 -7.16 15.56 8.70
CA PRO A 304 -7.83 16.85 8.73
C PRO A 304 -7.28 17.76 9.83
N HIS A 305 -7.19 19.05 9.52
CA HIS A 305 -6.87 20.08 10.50
C HIS A 305 -7.89 20.08 11.67
N ILE A 306 -7.40 19.87 12.89
CA ILE A 306 -8.21 19.93 14.12
C ILE A 306 -8.05 21.31 14.76
N PRO A 307 -9.11 22.14 14.84
CA PRO A 307 -9.05 23.45 15.48
C PRO A 307 -9.02 23.33 17.01
N ASP A 308 -8.57 24.40 17.67
CA ASP A 308 -8.72 24.54 19.11
C ASP A 308 -10.19 24.42 19.53
N GLN A 309 -10.43 23.62 20.55
CA GLN A 309 -11.75 23.45 21.15
C GLN A 309 -11.59 23.25 22.67
N LEU A 310 -12.69 23.33 23.41
CA LEU A 310 -12.63 23.06 24.84
C LEU A 310 -12.06 21.65 25.08
N GLY A 311 -11.06 21.50 25.95
CA GLY A 311 -10.39 20.23 26.24
C GLY A 311 -9.25 19.87 25.30
N LEU A 312 -9.12 20.56 24.16
CA LEU A 312 -8.08 20.31 23.17
C LEU A 312 -7.47 21.64 22.74
N LYS A 313 -6.27 21.92 23.23
CA LYS A 313 -5.49 23.11 22.85
C LYS A 313 -4.24 22.71 22.11
N ARG A 314 -4.09 23.22 20.90
CA ARG A 314 -2.90 22.94 20.10
C ARG A 314 -1.66 23.51 20.81
N ALA A 315 -0.71 22.64 21.10
CA ALA A 315 0.52 22.99 21.79
C ALA A 315 1.64 23.40 20.84
N ALA A 316 1.55 23.03 19.56
CA ALA A 316 2.51 23.42 18.53
C ALA A 316 1.86 23.73 17.17
N VAL A 317 2.49 24.64 16.44
CA VAL A 317 2.21 24.95 15.03
C VAL A 317 3.48 24.75 14.21
N SER A 318 3.31 24.50 12.90
CA SER A 318 4.44 24.41 11.98
C SER A 318 5.16 25.75 11.89
N VAL A 319 6.50 25.70 11.75
CA VAL A 319 7.33 26.85 11.36
C VAL A 319 6.99 27.36 9.96
N VAL A 320 6.36 26.51 9.14
CA VAL A 320 5.87 26.88 7.82
C VAL A 320 4.58 27.67 7.98
N THR A 321 4.52 28.80 7.28
CA THR A 321 3.30 29.61 7.14
C THR A 321 2.68 29.38 5.78
N ASP A 322 1.44 29.83 5.58
CA ASP A 322 0.63 29.66 4.35
C ASP A 322 1.17 30.45 3.13
N SER A 323 2.45 30.80 3.12
CA SER A 323 3.12 31.38 1.97
C SER A 323 3.25 30.34 0.85
N ASP A 324 3.09 30.79 -0.40
CA ASP A 324 3.07 29.99 -1.63
C ASP A 324 4.03 28.80 -1.66
N PRO A 325 3.62 27.68 -2.30
CA PRO A 325 4.42 26.47 -2.40
C PRO A 325 5.81 26.76 -2.94
N VAL A 326 6.83 26.34 -2.20
CA VAL A 326 8.22 26.46 -2.66
C VAL A 326 8.48 25.40 -3.72
N THR A 327 8.55 25.83 -4.97
CA THR A 327 8.96 24.95 -6.07
C THR A 327 10.48 24.93 -6.13
N VAL A 328 11.07 23.74 -6.10
CA VAL A 328 12.51 23.53 -6.27
C VAL A 328 12.77 23.27 -7.74
N ALA A 329 13.72 23.99 -8.34
CA ALA A 329 14.05 23.79 -9.74
C ALA A 329 14.73 22.43 -9.96
N ASP A 330 14.50 21.78 -11.10
CA ASP A 330 15.12 20.49 -11.42
C ASP A 330 16.65 20.54 -11.30
N ALA A 331 17.26 21.63 -11.75
CA ALA A 331 18.71 21.84 -11.67
C ALA A 331 19.21 21.88 -10.22
N ASP A 332 18.43 22.44 -9.30
CA ASP A 332 18.76 22.45 -7.86
C ASP A 332 18.70 21.02 -7.32
N VAL A 333 17.63 20.27 -7.62
CA VAL A 333 17.50 18.87 -7.17
C VAL A 333 18.65 18.00 -7.70
N LEU A 334 18.98 18.11 -8.99
CA LEU A 334 20.10 17.38 -9.60
C LEU A 334 21.45 17.80 -8.99
N ALA A 335 21.63 19.08 -8.63
CA ALA A 335 22.83 19.53 -7.93
C ALA A 335 22.96 18.92 -6.52
N LEU A 336 21.85 18.75 -5.80
CA LEU A 336 21.84 18.06 -4.49
C LEU A 336 22.23 16.58 -4.63
N LEU A 337 21.76 15.90 -5.67
CA LEU A 337 22.08 14.49 -5.92
C LEU A 337 23.55 14.26 -6.28
N HIS A 338 24.20 15.26 -6.89
CA HIS A 338 25.64 15.24 -7.19
C HIS A 338 26.52 15.70 -6.02
N ALA A 339 25.94 16.19 -4.93
CA ALA A 339 26.71 16.69 -3.80
C ALA A 339 27.23 15.55 -2.90
N PRO A 340 28.47 15.65 -2.39
CA PRO A 340 28.98 14.72 -1.38
C PRO A 340 28.13 14.73 -0.11
N ALA A 341 27.89 13.55 0.45
CA ALA A 341 27.04 13.37 1.61
C ALA A 341 27.75 12.72 2.82
N ALA A 342 27.29 13.06 4.02
CA ALA A 342 27.63 12.42 5.28
C ALA A 342 26.86 11.10 5.40
N LEU A 343 27.58 9.97 5.39
CA LEU A 343 26.98 8.62 5.40
C LEU A 343 26.02 8.39 6.57
N GLU A 344 26.39 8.88 7.75
CA GLU A 344 25.59 8.76 8.99
C GLU A 344 24.21 9.43 8.91
N HIS A 345 23.99 10.32 7.96
CA HIS A 345 22.73 11.07 7.79
C HIS A 345 22.09 10.85 6.41
N ALA A 346 22.82 10.26 5.46
CA ALA A 346 22.40 10.11 4.07
C ALA A 346 21.09 9.33 3.95
N HIS A 347 20.91 8.25 4.71
CA HIS A 347 19.70 7.44 4.68
C HIS A 347 18.43 8.27 4.97
N HIS A 348 18.41 9.02 6.09
CA HIS A 348 17.27 9.88 6.42
C HIS A 348 17.11 11.05 5.43
N GLY A 349 18.22 11.59 4.90
CA GLY A 349 18.18 12.62 3.86
C GLY A 349 17.57 12.14 2.53
N VAL A 350 17.90 10.93 2.11
CA VAL A 350 17.29 10.27 0.93
C VAL A 350 15.82 9.98 1.20
N LEU A 351 15.49 9.33 2.32
CA LEU A 351 14.11 8.97 2.61
C LEU A 351 13.19 10.19 2.68
N ILE A 352 13.60 11.27 3.37
CA ILE A 352 12.75 12.47 3.49
C ILE A 352 12.49 13.12 2.13
N GLY A 353 13.48 13.15 1.23
CA GLY A 353 13.27 13.67 -0.12
C GLY A 353 12.44 12.74 -1.01
N GLY A 354 12.46 11.42 -0.75
CA GLY A 354 11.59 10.46 -1.44
C GLY A 354 10.13 10.63 -1.05
N VAL A 355 9.83 10.58 0.25
CA VAL A 355 8.45 10.67 0.76
C VAL A 355 7.80 12.03 0.53
N THR A 356 8.58 13.10 0.38
CA THR A 356 8.07 14.45 0.05
C THR A 356 7.99 14.73 -1.45
N GLY A 357 8.34 13.76 -2.29
CA GLY A 357 8.31 13.93 -3.74
C GLY A 357 9.44 14.80 -4.31
N LEU A 358 10.44 15.19 -3.49
CA LEU A 358 11.58 15.98 -3.94
C LEU A 358 12.41 15.25 -5.00
N TRP A 359 12.71 13.96 -4.78
CA TRP A 359 13.44 13.16 -5.78
C TRP A 359 12.55 12.71 -6.95
N PRO A 360 11.33 12.15 -6.71
CA PRO A 360 10.43 11.76 -7.79
C PRO A 360 10.06 12.88 -8.78
N ALA A 361 10.23 14.15 -8.39
CA ALA A 361 10.07 15.28 -9.31
C ALA A 361 11.05 15.21 -10.51
N VAL A 362 12.27 14.71 -10.33
CA VAL A 362 13.31 14.67 -11.37
C VAL A 362 13.86 13.27 -11.68
N MET A 363 13.81 12.37 -10.70
CA MET A 363 14.34 11.02 -10.78
C MET A 363 13.24 10.04 -11.16
N SER A 364 13.60 9.01 -11.91
CA SER A 364 12.78 7.81 -12.00
C SER A 364 12.87 7.03 -10.70
N ASP A 365 11.95 6.09 -10.53
CA ASP A 365 12.12 5.07 -9.51
C ASP A 365 13.38 4.24 -9.81
N CYS A 366 13.96 3.70 -8.74
CA CYS A 366 15.17 2.90 -8.85
C CYS A 366 14.85 1.60 -9.59
N GLN A 367 15.66 1.26 -10.58
CA GLN A 367 15.53 0.01 -11.33
C GLN A 367 16.51 -1.01 -10.82
N ILE A 368 16.11 -2.28 -10.86
CA ILE A 368 16.97 -3.42 -10.57
C ILE A 368 16.90 -4.33 -11.79
N ILE A 369 18.06 -4.77 -12.26
CA ILE A 369 18.20 -5.59 -13.45
C ILE A 369 19.01 -6.83 -13.06
N ASP A 370 18.50 -8.02 -13.37
CA ASP A 370 19.28 -9.25 -13.25
C ASP A 370 20.54 -9.18 -14.12
N ARG A 371 21.69 -9.41 -13.51
CA ARG A 371 23.00 -9.39 -14.16
C ARG A 371 23.18 -10.54 -15.14
N ASP A 372 22.62 -11.72 -14.84
CA ASP A 372 22.93 -12.99 -15.51
C ASP A 372 22.03 -13.30 -16.72
N SER A 373 21.12 -12.38 -17.08
CA SER A 373 20.23 -12.53 -18.25
C SER A 373 20.53 -11.51 -19.38
N PRO A 374 21.75 -11.51 -19.98
CA PRO A 374 22.20 -10.41 -20.83
C PRO A 374 21.60 -10.43 -22.25
N GLY A 375 20.70 -9.48 -22.54
CA GLY A 375 20.30 -9.14 -23.91
C GLY A 375 21.39 -8.36 -24.69
N PRO A 376 21.30 -8.31 -26.04
CA PRO A 376 22.27 -7.60 -26.87
C PRO A 376 22.37 -6.08 -26.61
N LEU A 377 21.25 -5.38 -26.38
CA LEU A 377 21.27 -3.94 -26.07
C LEU A 377 21.78 -3.70 -24.65
N TYR A 378 21.35 -4.50 -23.67
CA TYR A 378 21.90 -4.46 -22.32
C TYR A 378 23.43 -4.58 -22.32
N ARG A 379 24.01 -5.55 -23.05
CA ARG A 379 25.47 -5.73 -23.12
C ARG A 379 26.18 -4.49 -23.66
N ARG A 380 25.70 -3.91 -24.77
CA ARG A 380 26.26 -2.68 -25.34
C ARG A 380 26.20 -1.51 -24.37
N TRP A 381 25.08 -1.35 -23.68
CA TRP A 381 24.92 -0.33 -22.64
C TRP A 381 25.89 -0.57 -21.47
N ARG A 382 25.98 -1.81 -21.00
CA ARG A 382 26.84 -2.19 -19.87
C ARG A 382 28.32 -2.00 -20.18
N ASP A 383 28.75 -2.35 -21.41
CA ASP A 383 30.14 -2.27 -21.86
C ASP A 383 30.67 -0.83 -21.93
N ARG A 384 29.79 0.18 -22.10
CA ARG A 384 30.20 1.60 -22.14
C ARG A 384 30.33 2.24 -20.75
N LEU A 385 29.81 1.59 -19.70
CA LEU A 385 29.82 2.17 -18.37
C LEU A 385 31.26 2.35 -17.85
N THR A 386 31.52 3.48 -17.20
CA THR A 386 32.83 3.79 -16.64
C THR A 386 32.84 3.52 -15.13
N PRO A 387 33.79 2.72 -14.61
CA PRO A 387 33.86 2.44 -13.18
C PRO A 387 34.26 3.68 -12.37
N VAL A 388 33.61 3.87 -11.23
CA VAL A 388 33.90 4.93 -10.26
C VAL A 388 34.96 4.43 -9.28
N THR A 389 36.20 4.84 -9.48
CA THR A 389 37.34 4.42 -8.65
C THR A 389 37.58 5.34 -7.46
N ASP A 390 37.17 6.61 -7.54
CA ASP A 390 37.27 7.57 -6.44
C ASP A 390 36.19 7.31 -5.37
N LEU A 391 36.61 6.92 -4.17
CA LEU A 391 35.73 6.72 -3.02
C LEU A 391 34.95 7.99 -2.63
N GLY A 392 35.48 9.18 -2.92
CA GLY A 392 34.77 10.43 -2.71
C GLY A 392 33.53 10.57 -3.59
N GLN A 393 33.63 10.15 -4.86
CA GLN A 393 32.52 10.18 -5.81
C GLN A 393 31.46 9.12 -5.51
N ARG A 394 31.84 7.98 -4.93
CA ARG A 394 30.88 6.96 -4.45
C ARG A 394 29.98 7.47 -3.31
N ARG A 395 30.36 8.58 -2.66
CA ARG A 395 29.64 9.18 -1.52
C ARG A 395 28.78 10.38 -1.91
N VAL A 396 28.46 10.58 -3.19
CA VAL A 396 27.45 11.56 -3.59
C VAL A 396 26.05 11.03 -3.30
N LEU A 397 25.12 11.93 -2.99
CA LEU A 397 23.77 11.57 -2.53
C LEU A 397 23.04 10.63 -3.52
N GLY A 398 23.22 10.82 -4.83
CA GLY A 398 22.60 9.99 -5.87
C GLY A 398 23.01 8.51 -5.82
N PHE A 399 24.29 8.19 -5.53
CA PHE A 399 24.69 6.81 -5.26
C PHE A 399 24.08 6.28 -3.98
N LEU A 400 23.98 7.12 -2.94
CA LEU A 400 23.44 6.73 -1.63
C LEU A 400 21.91 6.52 -1.64
N MET A 401 21.23 6.88 -2.72
CA MET A 401 19.84 6.49 -2.93
C MET A 401 19.69 4.98 -3.16
N LEU A 402 20.64 4.35 -3.84
CA LEU A 402 20.57 2.93 -4.21
C LEU A 402 20.72 1.96 -3.02
N PRO A 403 21.61 2.18 -2.04
CA PRO A 403 21.73 1.31 -0.87
C PRO A 403 20.50 1.20 0.01
N SER A 404 19.52 2.10 -0.11
CA SER A 404 18.21 1.92 0.53
C SER A 404 17.47 0.65 0.05
N LEU A 405 17.98 0.00 -1.01
CA LEU A 405 17.52 -1.29 -1.56
C LEU A 405 18.31 -2.50 -1.01
N GLY A 406 19.06 -2.34 0.08
CA GLY A 406 19.76 -3.44 0.76
C GLY A 406 21.24 -3.65 0.36
N LEU A 407 21.89 -2.63 -0.23
CA LEU A 407 23.29 -2.73 -0.71
C LEU A 407 24.35 -2.30 0.29
N GLN A 408 23.97 -1.84 1.49
CA GLN A 408 24.90 -1.16 2.40
C GLN A 408 26.11 -2.00 2.82
N ASP A 409 25.99 -3.33 2.77
CA ASP A 409 27.02 -4.27 3.21
C ASP A 409 27.48 -5.25 2.10
N ASP A 410 27.13 -5.04 0.82
CA ASP A 410 27.56 -5.95 -0.24
C ASP A 410 29.03 -5.69 -0.64
N PRO A 411 29.97 -6.61 -0.34
CA PRO A 411 31.38 -6.42 -0.67
C PRO A 411 31.67 -6.55 -2.17
N SER A 412 30.72 -7.07 -2.97
CA SER A 412 30.81 -7.19 -4.43
C SER A 412 30.35 -5.93 -5.16
N ALA A 413 29.86 -4.91 -4.44
CA ALA A 413 29.32 -3.71 -5.04
C ALA A 413 30.38 -2.89 -5.82
N GLU A 414 30.22 -2.83 -7.13
CA GLU A 414 30.97 -1.98 -8.05
C GLU A 414 30.11 -0.80 -8.50
N TYR A 415 30.72 0.38 -8.59
CA TYR A 415 30.03 1.64 -8.85
C TYR A 415 30.37 2.13 -10.25
N PHE A 416 29.38 2.58 -11.01
CA PHE A 416 29.54 3.03 -12.39
C PHE A 416 28.82 4.34 -12.67
N HIS A 417 29.36 5.07 -13.64
CA HIS A 417 28.66 6.14 -14.33
C HIS A 417 28.47 5.78 -15.80
N ASP A 418 27.37 6.26 -16.37
CA ASP A 418 27.18 6.27 -17.81
C ASP A 418 27.80 7.55 -18.37
N PRO A 419 28.86 7.49 -19.19
CA PRO A 419 29.53 8.69 -19.71
C PRO A 419 28.62 9.55 -20.59
N GLU A 420 27.57 8.97 -21.16
CA GLU A 420 26.58 9.66 -21.98
C GLU A 420 25.40 10.21 -21.15
N ARG A 421 25.36 9.93 -19.83
CA ARG A 421 24.31 10.42 -18.93
C ARG A 421 24.88 10.94 -17.61
N ALA A 422 24.94 12.26 -17.51
CA ALA A 422 25.44 12.94 -16.32
C ALA A 422 24.60 12.67 -15.05
N HIS A 423 23.33 12.30 -15.18
CA HIS A 423 22.39 12.09 -14.05
C HIS A 423 21.97 10.62 -13.94
N CYS A 424 22.98 9.74 -13.91
CA CYS A 424 22.81 8.29 -13.79
C CYS A 424 23.85 7.73 -12.80
N TRP A 425 23.35 7.05 -11.77
CA TRP A 425 24.13 6.37 -10.74
C TRP A 425 23.82 4.88 -10.81
N ILE A 426 24.85 4.05 -10.95
CA ILE A 426 24.71 2.62 -11.18
C ILE A 426 25.57 1.86 -10.17
N VAL A 427 24.98 0.90 -9.47
CA VAL A 427 25.69 -0.04 -8.59
C VAL A 427 25.44 -1.45 -9.09
N GLU A 428 26.49 -2.18 -9.41
CA GLU A 428 26.41 -3.59 -9.78
C GLU A 428 26.92 -4.46 -8.64
N THR A 429 26.20 -5.53 -8.36
CA THR A 429 26.56 -6.57 -7.41
C THR A 429 26.86 -7.87 -8.15
N SER A 430 27.15 -8.92 -7.41
CA SER A 430 27.28 -10.27 -7.98
C SER A 430 26.05 -10.74 -8.77
N THR A 431 24.83 -10.26 -8.44
CA THR A 431 23.56 -10.78 -8.97
C THR A 431 22.72 -9.74 -9.71
N HIS A 432 22.80 -8.46 -9.33
CA HIS A 432 21.92 -7.42 -9.87
C HIS A 432 22.66 -6.12 -10.16
N VAL A 433 22.12 -5.35 -11.12
CA VAL A 433 22.49 -3.96 -11.41
C VAL A 433 21.37 -3.05 -10.93
N TYR A 434 21.70 -2.12 -10.05
CA TYR A 434 20.81 -1.13 -9.46
C TYR A 434 21.06 0.22 -10.11
N ILE A 435 20.01 0.90 -10.58
CA ILE A 435 20.11 2.16 -11.31
C ILE A 435 19.20 3.22 -10.71
N ALA A 436 19.76 4.39 -10.43
CA ALA A 436 19.03 5.62 -10.13
C ALA A 436 19.34 6.60 -11.25
N GLN A 437 18.33 7.07 -11.96
CA GLN A 437 18.50 7.90 -13.15
C GLN A 437 17.42 8.98 -13.25
N ARG A 438 17.72 10.05 -14.01
CA ARG A 438 16.73 11.07 -14.33
C ARG A 438 15.54 10.44 -15.05
N ARG A 439 14.32 10.90 -14.74
CA ARG A 439 13.06 10.42 -15.33
C ARG A 439 12.89 10.71 -16.83
N SER A 440 13.78 11.50 -17.42
CA SER A 440 13.77 11.85 -18.85
C SER A 440 15.10 11.47 -19.50
N LEU A 441 15.08 11.35 -20.83
CA LEU A 441 16.24 11.04 -21.67
C LEU A 441 16.59 12.21 -22.61
N PRO A 442 16.90 13.42 -22.10
CA PRO A 442 17.17 14.57 -22.95
C PRO A 442 18.44 14.41 -23.80
N GLU A 443 19.32 13.46 -23.46
CA GLU A 443 20.54 13.15 -24.22
C GLU A 443 20.26 12.28 -25.45
N ALA A 444 19.18 11.49 -25.44
CA ALA A 444 18.78 10.64 -26.54
C ALA A 444 18.21 11.49 -27.70
N ARG A 445 18.55 11.15 -28.95
CA ARG A 445 18.20 11.98 -30.11
C ARG A 445 17.63 11.18 -31.26
N GLY A 446 16.71 11.80 -31.98
CA GLY A 446 16.11 11.21 -33.17
C GLY A 446 15.09 10.15 -32.80
N ARG A 447 15.05 9.07 -33.58
CA ARG A 447 13.96 8.10 -33.56
C ARG A 447 14.41 6.73 -33.04
N LEU A 448 13.49 6.00 -32.40
CA LEU A 448 13.70 4.61 -32.01
C LEU A 448 14.07 3.73 -33.22
N GLN A 449 15.19 3.00 -33.11
CA GLN A 449 15.65 2.02 -34.10
C GLN A 449 15.45 0.58 -33.64
N ARG A 450 15.66 0.30 -32.35
CA ARG A 450 15.46 -1.03 -31.77
C ARG A 450 15.04 -0.91 -30.31
N VAL A 451 14.25 -1.86 -29.84
CA VAL A 451 13.89 -2.00 -28.43
C VAL A 451 14.16 -3.43 -27.97
N GLU A 452 14.61 -3.56 -26.72
CA GLU A 452 14.77 -4.81 -26.00
C GLU A 452 14.05 -4.67 -24.65
N ILE A 453 13.02 -5.48 -24.44
CA ILE A 453 12.25 -5.58 -23.19
C ILE A 453 12.71 -6.85 -22.48
N ARG A 454 13.32 -6.71 -21.32
CA ARG A 454 13.81 -7.86 -20.54
C ARG A 454 12.74 -8.36 -19.58
N ASP A 455 12.77 -9.66 -19.31
CA ASP A 455 11.92 -10.24 -18.28
C ASP A 455 12.54 -10.00 -16.90
N ASP A 456 11.68 -9.67 -15.95
CA ASP A 456 12.00 -9.71 -14.53
C ASP A 456 10.76 -10.21 -13.78
N PRO A 457 10.77 -11.45 -13.27
CA PRO A 457 9.61 -12.03 -12.61
C PRO A 457 9.22 -11.28 -11.32
N HIS A 458 10.18 -10.59 -10.70
CA HIS A 458 10.00 -9.94 -9.41
C HIS A 458 9.81 -8.42 -9.52
N GLN A 459 10.16 -7.81 -10.66
CA GLN A 459 10.12 -6.36 -10.85
C GLN A 459 9.52 -5.93 -12.19
N GLU A 460 9.65 -4.65 -12.49
CA GLU A 460 9.21 -4.07 -13.75
C GLU A 460 10.27 -4.33 -14.82
N PRO A 461 9.88 -4.63 -16.08
CA PRO A 461 10.83 -5.04 -17.10
C PRO A 461 11.82 -3.92 -17.39
N ALA A 462 13.11 -4.27 -17.49
CA ALA A 462 14.12 -3.34 -17.95
C ALA A 462 14.01 -3.17 -19.47
N ILE A 463 13.85 -1.94 -19.95
CA ILE A 463 13.63 -1.65 -21.37
C ILE A 463 14.81 -0.84 -21.91
N PHE A 464 15.54 -1.43 -22.85
CA PHE A 464 16.63 -0.79 -23.56
C PHE A 464 16.17 -0.37 -24.94
N VAL A 465 16.52 0.86 -25.35
CA VAL A 465 16.21 1.41 -26.67
C VAL A 465 17.49 1.83 -27.38
N GLU A 466 17.56 1.65 -28.69
CA GLU A 466 18.61 2.16 -29.54
C GLU A 466 18.07 3.32 -30.37
N ASP A 467 18.76 4.46 -30.35
CA ASP A 467 18.40 5.63 -31.14
C ASP A 467 18.98 5.61 -32.56
N GLU A 468 18.67 6.63 -33.36
CA GLU A 468 19.12 6.76 -34.75
C GLU A 468 20.64 6.94 -34.89
N GLY A 469 21.31 7.42 -33.83
CA GLY A 469 22.76 7.50 -33.75
C GLY A 469 23.44 6.17 -33.39
N GLY A 470 22.66 5.11 -33.13
CA GLY A 470 23.14 3.82 -32.66
C GLY A 470 23.54 3.83 -31.17
N MET A 471 23.10 4.83 -30.41
CA MET A 471 23.33 4.89 -28.97
C MET A 471 22.24 4.14 -28.24
N VAL A 472 22.62 3.32 -27.25
CA VAL A 472 21.69 2.53 -26.45
C VAL A 472 21.32 3.30 -25.17
N TRP A 473 20.06 3.28 -24.77
CA TRP A 473 19.56 3.95 -23.58
C TRP A 473 18.71 3.00 -22.76
N LEU A 474 18.88 3.04 -21.44
CA LEU A 474 17.94 2.42 -20.51
C LEU A 474 16.77 3.39 -20.31
N LEU A 475 15.55 2.98 -20.67
CA LEU A 475 14.36 3.79 -20.41
C LEU A 475 14.16 3.98 -18.91
N PRO A 476 13.85 5.21 -18.43
CA PRO A 476 13.50 5.45 -17.03
C PRO A 476 12.26 4.65 -16.58
N HIS A 477 12.14 4.41 -15.28
CA HIS A 477 10.98 3.69 -14.73
C HIS A 477 9.94 4.68 -14.20
N PHE A 478 8.66 4.48 -14.54
CA PHE A 478 7.62 5.48 -14.36
C PHE A 478 6.47 4.95 -13.49
N THR A 479 6.69 4.79 -12.18
CA THR A 479 5.68 4.19 -11.29
C THR A 479 4.41 5.00 -11.12
N ALA A 480 4.47 6.33 -11.22
CA ALA A 480 3.27 7.17 -11.25
C ALA A 480 2.38 6.84 -12.46
N ALA A 481 3.01 6.47 -13.58
CA ALA A 481 2.37 5.95 -14.78
C ALA A 481 2.20 4.43 -14.74
N GLY A 482 2.31 3.77 -13.58
CA GLY A 482 2.08 2.34 -13.33
C GLY A 482 3.00 1.35 -14.09
N SER A 483 2.63 0.07 -14.02
CA SER A 483 3.41 -1.06 -14.57
C SER A 483 3.56 -0.98 -16.09
N LEU A 484 4.70 -1.44 -16.64
CA LEU A 484 4.99 -1.64 -18.07
C LEU A 484 5.17 -3.14 -18.41
N ARG A 485 4.73 -4.05 -17.52
CA ARG A 485 4.82 -5.51 -17.73
C ARG A 485 4.05 -5.96 -18.98
N VAL A 486 4.61 -6.96 -19.67
CA VAL A 486 4.08 -7.63 -20.87
C VAL A 486 3.55 -9.04 -20.54
N GLY A 487 2.99 -9.75 -21.51
CA GLY A 487 2.56 -11.16 -21.36
C GLY A 487 1.24 -11.36 -20.62
N ARG A 488 0.47 -10.30 -20.37
CA ARG A 488 -0.85 -10.36 -19.74
C ARG A 488 -1.71 -9.18 -20.15
N ASP A 489 -3.02 -9.35 -20.19
CA ASP A 489 -3.94 -8.26 -20.47
C ASP A 489 -4.00 -7.28 -19.27
N GLY A 490 -3.79 -5.99 -19.53
CA GLY A 490 -3.88 -4.95 -18.50
C GLY A 490 -3.36 -3.58 -18.94
N ALA A 491 -3.25 -2.65 -17.99
CA ALA A 491 -2.75 -1.30 -18.26
C ALA A 491 -1.29 -1.28 -18.76
N GLY A 492 -0.48 -2.29 -18.41
CA GLY A 492 0.95 -2.33 -18.73
C GLY A 492 1.27 -2.41 -20.21
N PRO A 493 0.82 -3.44 -20.95
CA PRO A 493 1.06 -3.53 -22.39
C PRO A 493 0.49 -2.35 -23.17
N ARG A 494 -0.63 -1.78 -22.73
CA ARG A 494 -1.25 -0.60 -23.36
C ARG A 494 -0.38 0.64 -23.21
N ARG A 495 0.13 0.89 -21.99
CA ARG A 495 1.06 1.99 -21.72
C ARG A 495 2.36 1.80 -22.48
N LEU A 496 2.88 0.58 -22.53
CA LEU A 496 4.10 0.29 -23.27
C LEU A 496 3.88 0.46 -24.78
N ALA A 497 2.80 -0.04 -25.36
CA ALA A 497 2.49 0.15 -26.78
C ALA A 497 2.42 1.65 -27.16
N ARG A 498 1.76 2.46 -26.32
CA ARG A 498 1.71 3.92 -26.51
C ARG A 498 3.09 4.55 -26.40
N LEU A 499 3.85 4.22 -25.35
CA LEU A 499 5.21 4.73 -25.18
C LEU A 499 6.10 4.36 -26.37
N LEU A 500 6.06 3.11 -26.84
CA LEU A 500 6.84 2.69 -28.00
C LEU A 500 6.43 3.43 -29.28
N THR A 501 5.13 3.75 -29.42
CA THR A 501 4.64 4.59 -30.52
C THR A 501 5.21 6.00 -30.45
N ASP A 502 5.18 6.63 -29.27
CA ASP A 502 5.75 7.97 -29.08
C ASP A 502 7.28 7.97 -29.33
N LEU A 503 7.97 6.91 -28.89
CA LEU A 503 9.42 6.73 -29.09
C LEU A 503 9.80 6.52 -30.57
N LEU A 504 8.89 6.02 -31.41
CA LEU A 504 9.13 5.93 -32.86
C LEU A 504 9.31 7.31 -33.50
N ASP A 505 8.70 8.35 -32.95
CA ASP A 505 8.84 9.73 -33.44
C ASP A 505 9.95 10.49 -32.72
N ASP A 506 10.11 10.27 -31.41
CA ASP A 506 11.13 10.90 -30.57
C ASP A 506 11.57 9.96 -29.44
N VAL A 507 12.80 9.45 -29.50
CA VAL A 507 13.34 8.53 -28.49
C VAL A 507 13.46 9.16 -27.09
N SER A 508 13.39 10.49 -26.99
CA SER A 508 13.41 11.21 -25.71
C SER A 508 12.01 11.38 -25.09
N ALA A 509 10.96 10.93 -25.78
CA ALA A 509 9.59 11.03 -25.32
C ALA A 509 9.39 10.37 -23.94
N THR A 510 8.61 11.03 -23.09
CA THR A 510 8.19 10.51 -21.79
C THR A 510 6.77 9.96 -21.89
N PRO A 511 6.40 8.92 -21.12
CA PRO A 511 5.04 8.42 -21.11
C PRO A 511 4.04 9.55 -20.81
N SER A 512 2.94 9.57 -21.55
CA SER A 512 1.82 10.47 -21.25
C SER A 512 1.10 10.03 -19.97
N ASP A 513 0.64 11.01 -19.19
CA ASP A 513 -0.28 10.80 -18.06
C ASP A 513 -1.72 10.47 -18.52
N ASP A 514 -1.99 10.60 -19.83
CA ASP A 514 -3.27 10.24 -20.40
C ASP A 514 -3.60 8.75 -20.15
N PRO A 515 -4.88 8.42 -19.90
CA PRO A 515 -5.29 7.03 -19.78
C PRO A 515 -4.84 6.25 -21.03
N PRO A 516 -4.27 5.06 -20.87
CA PRO A 516 -3.72 4.28 -21.99
C PRO A 516 -4.82 3.64 -22.86
N TYR A 517 -6.06 4.11 -22.72
CA TYR A 517 -7.24 3.55 -23.37
C TYR A 517 -7.82 4.57 -24.32
N HIS A 518 -7.94 4.19 -25.59
CA HIS A 518 -8.73 4.91 -26.57
C HIS A 518 -10.01 4.13 -26.80
N TRP A 519 -11.12 4.65 -26.23
CA TRP A 519 -12.44 4.06 -26.39
C TRP A 519 -13.24 4.86 -27.42
N VAL A 520 -13.76 4.17 -28.43
CA VAL A 520 -14.72 4.72 -29.40
C VAL A 520 -15.99 3.89 -29.30
N ASP A 521 -17.12 4.55 -29.02
CA ASP A 521 -18.44 3.93 -28.85
C ASP A 521 -18.45 2.76 -27.83
N GLY A 522 -17.63 2.86 -26.78
CA GLY A 522 -17.56 1.84 -25.73
C GLY A 522 -16.76 0.59 -26.10
N VAL A 523 -16.02 0.63 -27.21
CA VAL A 523 -15.05 -0.40 -27.61
C VAL A 523 -13.65 0.21 -27.64
N GLU A 524 -12.67 -0.51 -27.10
CA GLU A 524 -11.27 -0.09 -27.16
C GLU A 524 -10.79 -0.25 -28.61
N GLU A 525 -10.12 0.77 -29.17
CA GLU A 525 -9.60 0.70 -30.53
C GLU A 525 -8.61 -0.49 -30.68
N PRO A 526 -8.66 -1.21 -31.82
CA PRO A 526 -7.69 -2.26 -32.11
C PRO A 526 -6.26 -1.71 -32.14
N ASN A 527 -5.31 -2.42 -31.54
CA ASN A 527 -3.91 -2.06 -31.55
C ASN A 527 -3.05 -3.34 -31.56
N ALA A 528 -2.50 -3.70 -32.72
CA ALA A 528 -1.77 -4.96 -32.88
C ALA A 528 -0.44 -4.99 -32.11
N LEU A 529 0.22 -3.84 -31.90
CA LEU A 529 1.37 -3.77 -30.99
C LEU A 529 0.98 -4.10 -29.54
N ARG A 530 -0.15 -3.56 -29.06
CA ARG A 530 -0.70 -3.92 -27.74
C ARG A 530 -0.99 -5.42 -27.67
N ASP A 531 -1.69 -5.97 -28.67
CA ASP A 531 -2.10 -7.37 -28.67
C ASP A 531 -0.88 -8.31 -28.74
N PHE A 532 0.16 -7.93 -29.48
CA PHE A 532 1.47 -8.58 -29.46
C PHE A 532 2.09 -8.56 -28.06
N LEU A 533 2.12 -7.40 -27.39
CA LEU A 533 2.68 -7.27 -26.04
C LEU A 533 1.84 -7.99 -24.96
N ILE A 534 0.54 -8.20 -25.19
CA ILE A 534 -0.33 -9.02 -24.32
C ILE A 534 -0.01 -10.51 -24.50
N SER A 535 0.15 -10.95 -25.75
CA SER A 535 0.35 -12.37 -26.10
C SER A 535 1.79 -12.85 -25.97
N THR A 536 2.76 -11.94 -25.84
CA THR A 536 4.19 -12.25 -25.77
C THR A 536 4.77 -11.96 -24.40
N SER A 537 5.43 -12.95 -23.80
CA SER A 537 6.23 -12.77 -22.58
C SER A 537 7.64 -12.29 -22.92
N ALA A 538 8.22 -11.48 -22.03
CA ALA A 538 9.62 -11.09 -22.15
C ALA A 538 10.57 -12.31 -22.02
N PRO A 539 11.79 -12.28 -22.59
CA PRO A 539 12.40 -11.16 -23.29
C PRO A 539 11.87 -10.93 -24.72
N ILE A 540 11.69 -9.66 -25.11
CA ILE A 540 11.23 -9.24 -26.43
C ILE A 540 12.28 -8.34 -27.08
N GLY A 541 12.64 -8.59 -28.34
CA GLY A 541 13.45 -7.69 -29.15
C GLY A 541 12.72 -7.30 -30.43
N LEU A 542 12.49 -6.00 -30.65
CA LEU A 542 11.84 -5.48 -31.85
C LEU A 542 12.72 -4.43 -32.52
N SER A 543 12.80 -4.47 -33.85
CA SER A 543 13.33 -3.38 -34.65
C SER A 543 12.26 -2.33 -34.92
N ARG A 544 12.67 -1.15 -35.39
CA ARG A 544 11.76 -0.12 -35.88
C ARG A 544 10.83 -0.65 -36.98
N ALA A 545 11.33 -1.49 -37.88
CA ALA A 545 10.53 -2.07 -38.94
C ALA A 545 9.44 -3.00 -38.39
N ASP A 546 9.78 -3.80 -37.36
CA ASP A 546 8.81 -4.68 -36.68
C ASP A 546 7.73 -3.86 -35.98
N LEU A 547 8.12 -2.78 -35.27
CA LEU A 547 7.19 -1.89 -34.60
C LEU A 547 6.24 -1.19 -35.58
N LEU A 548 6.76 -0.69 -36.72
CA LEU A 548 5.92 -0.07 -37.75
C LEU A 548 4.98 -1.09 -38.40
N ALA A 549 5.44 -2.31 -38.67
CA ALA A 549 4.58 -3.37 -39.20
C ALA A 549 3.44 -3.71 -38.23
N LEU A 550 3.72 -3.80 -36.93
CA LEU A 550 2.71 -4.03 -35.88
C LEU A 550 1.73 -2.86 -35.70
N LEU A 551 2.06 -1.66 -36.15
CA LEU A 551 1.18 -0.50 -36.11
C LEU A 551 0.37 -0.32 -37.40
N ASP A 552 0.96 -0.65 -38.56
CA ASP A 552 0.36 -0.43 -39.88
C ASP A 552 -0.55 -1.59 -40.33
N ASP A 553 -0.30 -2.84 -39.90
CA ASP A 553 -1.05 -4.02 -40.35
C ASP A 553 -1.42 -4.99 -39.20
N PRO A 554 -2.66 -4.91 -38.69
CA PRO A 554 -3.13 -5.80 -37.63
C PRO A 554 -3.36 -7.26 -38.08
N GLU A 555 -3.41 -7.55 -39.40
CA GLU A 555 -3.61 -8.91 -39.91
C GLU A 555 -2.29 -9.68 -40.12
N ALA A 556 -1.15 -8.97 -40.26
CA ALA A 556 0.18 -9.57 -40.46
C ALA A 556 0.67 -10.44 -39.29
N VAL A 557 0.05 -10.32 -38.11
CA VAL A 557 0.44 -11.03 -36.88
C VAL A 557 0.07 -12.52 -36.92
N SER A 558 -0.89 -12.92 -37.77
CA SER A 558 -1.41 -14.29 -37.78
C SER A 558 -0.46 -15.34 -38.38
N GLU A 559 0.57 -14.95 -39.13
CA GLU A 559 1.58 -15.91 -39.67
C GLU A 559 2.80 -16.09 -38.73
N VAL A 560 2.97 -15.25 -37.71
CA VAL A 560 4.18 -15.25 -36.86
C VAL A 560 4.02 -16.12 -35.58
N LEU A 561 2.80 -16.52 -35.21
CA LEU A 561 2.50 -16.95 -33.84
C LEU A 561 2.44 -18.46 -33.55
N ILE A 562 2.51 -19.35 -34.56
CA ILE A 562 2.64 -20.80 -34.32
C ILE A 562 4.08 -21.22 -34.59
N GLY A 563 4.99 -20.72 -33.76
CA GLY A 563 6.38 -21.14 -33.73
C GLY A 563 6.65 -22.17 -32.63
N PRO A 564 7.74 -22.95 -32.72
CA PRO A 564 8.21 -23.76 -31.61
C PRO A 564 8.41 -22.87 -30.36
N CYS A 565 8.11 -23.40 -29.17
CA CYS A 565 8.36 -22.73 -27.90
C CYS A 565 9.78 -22.16 -27.86
N ALA A 566 9.91 -20.86 -27.59
CA ALA A 566 11.21 -20.17 -27.62
C ALA A 566 12.25 -20.76 -26.65
N THR A 567 11.80 -21.40 -25.57
CA THR A 567 12.68 -21.98 -24.54
C THR A 567 13.13 -23.40 -24.86
N CYS A 568 12.19 -24.29 -25.23
CA CYS A 568 12.48 -25.72 -25.38
C CYS A 568 12.36 -26.26 -26.80
N GLY A 569 11.91 -25.42 -27.75
CA GLY A 569 11.67 -25.82 -29.13
C GLY A 569 10.43 -26.68 -29.35
N PHE A 570 9.60 -26.90 -28.33
CA PHE A 570 8.39 -27.71 -28.45
C PHE A 570 7.40 -27.09 -29.45
N GLU A 571 6.96 -27.87 -30.42
CA GLU A 571 5.98 -27.47 -31.42
C GLU A 571 4.86 -28.51 -31.45
N VAL A 572 3.62 -28.04 -31.54
CA VAL A 572 2.48 -28.94 -31.74
C VAL A 572 2.59 -29.62 -33.12
N PRO A 573 2.67 -30.95 -33.22
CA PRO A 573 3.06 -31.64 -34.46
C PRO A 573 2.17 -31.36 -35.68
N THR A 574 0.89 -31.09 -35.48
CA THR A 574 -0.05 -30.69 -36.54
C THR A 574 -0.99 -29.64 -35.95
N PRO A 575 -0.69 -28.34 -36.08
CA PRO A 575 -1.49 -27.27 -35.50
C PRO A 575 -2.92 -27.28 -36.04
N LEU A 576 -3.91 -27.23 -35.15
CA LEU A 576 -5.33 -27.18 -35.47
C LEU A 576 -5.89 -25.77 -35.24
N ALA A 577 -5.66 -25.22 -34.04
CA ALA A 577 -6.20 -23.93 -33.63
C ALA A 577 -5.30 -23.25 -32.59
N GLU A 578 -5.46 -21.94 -32.48
CA GLU A 578 -4.88 -21.11 -31.43
C GLU A 578 -6.03 -20.62 -30.55
N LEU A 579 -5.96 -20.93 -29.26
CA LEU A 579 -6.93 -20.52 -28.25
C LEU A 579 -6.32 -19.38 -27.41
N PRO A 580 -7.12 -18.66 -26.60
CA PRO A 580 -6.63 -17.52 -25.84
C PRO A 580 -5.39 -17.82 -24.99
N HIS A 581 -5.27 -19.02 -24.43
CA HIS A 581 -4.19 -19.38 -23.50
C HIS A 581 -3.33 -20.57 -23.94
N SER A 582 -3.64 -21.19 -25.09
CA SER A 582 -3.00 -22.41 -25.52
C SER A 582 -2.95 -22.59 -27.04
N PHE A 583 -2.04 -23.46 -27.49
CA PHE A 583 -1.99 -23.96 -28.85
C PHE A 583 -2.59 -25.37 -28.90
N VAL A 584 -3.50 -25.60 -29.85
CA VAL A 584 -4.14 -26.90 -30.04
C VAL A 584 -3.60 -27.56 -31.29
N GLY A 585 -3.13 -28.80 -31.18
CA GLY A 585 -2.64 -29.58 -32.31
C GLY A 585 -2.91 -31.07 -32.20
N LEU A 586 -2.83 -31.79 -33.32
CA LEU A 586 -2.97 -33.24 -33.37
C LEU A 586 -1.60 -33.90 -33.31
N ASP A 587 -1.42 -34.82 -32.36
CA ASP A 587 -0.32 -35.79 -32.40
C ASP A 587 -0.84 -37.09 -33.06
N ALA A 588 -0.64 -37.18 -34.38
CA ALA A 588 -1.00 -38.37 -35.14
C ALA A 588 0.03 -39.51 -35.02
N GLY A 589 1.14 -39.28 -34.30
CA GLY A 589 2.20 -40.24 -34.02
C GLY A 589 1.97 -41.03 -32.74
N SER A 590 1.16 -40.53 -31.81
CA SER A 590 0.75 -41.27 -30.61
C SER A 590 -0.21 -42.42 -30.95
N ASP A 591 -0.19 -43.47 -30.14
CA ASP A 591 -1.11 -44.63 -30.24
C ASP A 591 -1.82 -44.85 -28.88
N PRO A 592 -3.09 -44.44 -28.74
CA PRO A 592 -3.95 -43.84 -29.77
C PRO A 592 -3.56 -42.38 -30.11
N PRO A 593 -3.95 -41.87 -31.30
CA PRO A 593 -3.77 -40.47 -31.66
C PRO A 593 -4.46 -39.53 -30.66
N CYS A 594 -3.77 -38.47 -30.23
CA CYS A 594 -4.30 -37.52 -29.26
C CYS A 594 -4.27 -36.07 -29.76
N VAL A 595 -5.09 -35.23 -29.16
CA VAL A 595 -5.05 -33.78 -29.36
C VAL A 595 -4.33 -33.15 -28.19
N LEU A 596 -3.30 -32.37 -28.48
CA LEU A 596 -2.50 -31.65 -27.51
C LEU A 596 -3.04 -30.23 -27.35
N VAL A 597 -3.23 -29.80 -26.11
CA VAL A 597 -3.52 -28.43 -25.72
C VAL A 597 -2.31 -27.93 -24.93
N SER A 598 -1.43 -27.20 -25.60
CA SER A 598 -0.15 -26.78 -25.08
C SER A 598 -0.22 -25.37 -24.50
N ALA A 599 0.32 -25.16 -23.30
CA ALA A 599 0.44 -23.81 -22.74
C ALA A 599 1.29 -22.91 -23.65
N ARG A 600 0.94 -21.62 -23.76
CA ARG A 600 1.76 -20.63 -24.47
C ARG A 600 3.11 -20.39 -23.79
N GLY A 601 3.11 -20.32 -22.46
CA GLY A 601 4.33 -20.22 -21.65
C GLY A 601 5.08 -21.54 -21.54
N HIS A 602 6.38 -21.47 -21.29
CA HIS A 602 7.20 -22.64 -21.01
C HIS A 602 7.17 -22.98 -19.51
N PHE A 603 6.69 -24.17 -19.20
CA PHE A 603 6.67 -24.72 -17.84
C PHE A 603 7.11 -26.19 -17.91
N ASN A 604 7.97 -26.61 -16.99
CA ASN A 604 8.51 -27.97 -17.00
C ASN A 604 7.52 -28.97 -16.36
N ASP A 605 6.78 -28.52 -15.34
CA ASP A 605 5.80 -29.32 -14.61
C ASP A 605 4.53 -28.51 -14.31
N VAL A 606 3.44 -29.19 -13.94
CA VAL A 606 2.19 -28.54 -13.51
C VAL A 606 2.40 -27.64 -12.29
N CYS A 607 3.34 -27.98 -11.41
CA CYS A 607 3.66 -27.19 -10.22
C CYS A 607 4.35 -25.86 -10.54
N ASP A 608 4.92 -25.71 -11.74
CA ASP A 608 5.59 -24.49 -12.17
C ASP A 608 4.62 -23.47 -12.78
N VAL A 609 3.40 -23.89 -13.12
CA VAL A 609 2.40 -23.03 -13.78
C VAL A 609 1.71 -22.14 -12.75
N PRO A 610 1.71 -20.80 -12.91
CA PRO A 610 0.94 -19.91 -12.04
C PRO A 610 -0.53 -20.30 -12.02
N GLY A 611 -1.18 -20.25 -10.85
CA GLY A 611 -2.54 -20.78 -10.68
C GLY A 611 -3.59 -20.20 -11.66
N GLN A 612 -3.46 -18.91 -12.03
CA GLN A 612 -4.33 -18.30 -13.03
C GLN A 612 -4.09 -18.86 -14.44
N GLU A 613 -2.83 -19.08 -14.82
CA GLU A 613 -2.47 -19.64 -16.12
C GLU A 613 -2.86 -21.11 -16.23
N PHE A 614 -2.73 -21.87 -15.14
CA PHE A 614 -3.19 -23.26 -15.10
C PHE A 614 -4.70 -23.35 -15.26
N ALA A 615 -5.46 -22.50 -14.57
CA ALA A 615 -6.91 -22.43 -14.72
C ALA A 615 -7.34 -22.06 -16.15
N ALA A 616 -6.62 -21.12 -16.77
CA ALA A 616 -6.85 -20.70 -18.14
C ALA A 616 -6.55 -21.82 -19.16
N LEU A 617 -5.42 -22.51 -19.00
CA LEU A 617 -5.05 -23.70 -19.79
C LEU A 617 -6.09 -24.81 -19.67
N MET A 618 -6.60 -25.07 -18.47
CA MET A 618 -7.63 -26.09 -18.25
C MET A 618 -8.98 -25.69 -18.84
N THR A 619 -9.28 -24.39 -18.91
CA THR A 619 -10.48 -23.86 -19.59
C THR A 619 -10.40 -24.15 -21.08
N ASP A 620 -9.27 -23.87 -21.71
CA ASP A 620 -9.03 -24.19 -23.13
C ASP A 620 -9.05 -25.70 -23.40
N ALA A 621 -8.45 -26.50 -22.50
CA ALA A 621 -8.45 -27.95 -22.60
C ALA A 621 -9.87 -28.54 -22.50
N HIS A 622 -10.69 -28.03 -21.57
CA HIS A 622 -12.09 -28.41 -21.43
C HIS A 622 -12.89 -28.04 -22.68
N ALA A 623 -12.77 -26.81 -23.17
CA ALA A 623 -13.45 -26.38 -24.40
C ALA A 623 -13.05 -27.27 -25.60
N THR A 624 -11.77 -27.63 -25.70
CA THR A 624 -11.27 -28.53 -26.75
C THR A 624 -11.85 -29.93 -26.61
N ALA A 625 -11.91 -30.48 -25.40
CA ALA A 625 -12.51 -31.78 -25.12
C ALA A 625 -14.02 -31.80 -25.47
N CYS A 626 -14.76 -30.74 -25.12
CA CYS A 626 -16.17 -30.64 -25.47
C CYS A 626 -16.40 -30.66 -26.99
N ASN A 627 -15.57 -29.94 -27.76
CA ASN A 627 -15.67 -29.95 -29.23
C ASN A 627 -15.27 -31.30 -29.82
N LEU A 628 -14.27 -31.98 -29.26
CA LEU A 628 -13.89 -33.33 -29.68
C LEU A 628 -15.03 -34.33 -29.47
N LEU A 629 -15.76 -34.28 -28.35
CA LEU A 629 -16.91 -35.15 -28.09
C LEU A 629 -18.08 -34.96 -29.08
N GLN A 630 -18.12 -33.85 -29.83
CA GLN A 630 -19.11 -33.64 -30.90
C GLN A 630 -18.78 -34.41 -32.18
N LEU A 631 -17.56 -34.94 -32.32
CA LEU A 631 -17.20 -35.76 -33.46
C LEU A 631 -17.80 -37.16 -33.33
N PRO A 632 -18.23 -37.78 -34.45
CA PRO A 632 -18.75 -39.14 -34.43
C PRO A 632 -17.68 -40.13 -33.95
N ASP A 633 -18.15 -41.22 -33.35
CA ASP A 633 -17.32 -42.38 -32.96
C ASP A 633 -16.31 -42.15 -31.82
N ILE A 634 -16.48 -41.07 -31.04
CA ILE A 634 -15.80 -40.82 -29.77
C ILE A 634 -16.80 -41.08 -28.63
N GLU A 635 -16.47 -42.01 -27.73
CA GLU A 635 -17.30 -42.37 -26.59
C GLU A 635 -16.99 -41.50 -25.35
N HIS A 636 -15.70 -41.25 -25.10
CA HIS A 636 -15.20 -40.37 -24.05
C HIS A 636 -13.78 -39.89 -24.37
N ILE A 637 -13.23 -38.99 -23.55
CA ILE A 637 -11.87 -38.45 -23.70
C ILE A 637 -11.11 -38.67 -22.39
N ASN A 638 -9.93 -39.28 -22.47
CA ASN A 638 -8.98 -39.29 -21.37
C ASN A 638 -8.16 -37.99 -21.39
N ILE A 639 -8.02 -37.36 -20.23
CA ILE A 639 -7.26 -36.12 -20.07
C ILE A 639 -6.00 -36.43 -19.27
N ASN A 640 -4.84 -36.26 -19.90
CA ASN A 640 -3.53 -36.45 -19.27
C ASN A 640 -2.81 -35.11 -19.20
N ILE A 641 -2.39 -34.70 -18.01
CA ILE A 641 -1.67 -33.44 -17.78
C ILE A 641 -0.18 -33.77 -17.64
N GLY A 642 0.65 -33.10 -18.43
CA GLY A 642 2.09 -33.33 -18.46
C GLY A 642 2.52 -34.40 -19.48
N GLY A 643 3.83 -34.51 -19.67
CA GLY A 643 4.45 -35.44 -20.63
C GLY A 643 5.92 -35.70 -20.31
N ARG A 644 6.60 -36.50 -21.15
CA ARG A 644 8.06 -36.71 -21.03
C ARG A 644 8.89 -35.51 -21.51
N GLU A 645 8.23 -34.55 -22.15
CA GLU A 645 8.85 -33.35 -22.69
C GLU A 645 8.82 -32.24 -21.66
N THR A 646 9.83 -31.38 -21.70
CA THR A 646 9.96 -30.19 -20.84
C THR A 646 9.05 -29.07 -21.38
N HIS A 647 7.74 -29.32 -21.50
CA HIS A 647 6.76 -28.30 -21.87
C HIS A 647 5.36 -28.69 -21.40
N MET A 648 4.70 -27.78 -20.70
CA MET A 648 3.36 -28.03 -20.16
C MET A 648 2.32 -28.13 -21.27
N ARG A 649 1.61 -29.26 -21.26
CA ARG A 649 0.51 -29.56 -22.17
C ARG A 649 -0.50 -30.49 -21.52
N VAL A 650 -1.70 -30.46 -22.06
CA VAL A 650 -2.77 -31.40 -21.75
C VAL A 650 -2.99 -32.26 -22.99
N SER A 651 -2.88 -33.57 -22.83
CA SER A 651 -3.17 -34.54 -23.89
C SER A 651 -4.61 -35.01 -23.75
N LEU A 652 -5.40 -34.84 -24.80
CA LEU A 652 -6.78 -35.27 -24.91
C LEU A 652 -6.80 -36.50 -25.82
N GLU A 653 -7.03 -37.67 -25.23
CA GLU A 653 -7.02 -38.97 -25.91
C GLU A 653 -8.46 -39.45 -26.14
N PRO A 654 -8.99 -39.34 -27.38
CA PRO A 654 -10.33 -39.80 -27.67
C PRO A 654 -10.39 -41.34 -27.62
N VAL A 655 -11.33 -41.87 -26.85
CA VAL A 655 -11.58 -43.31 -26.76
C VAL A 655 -12.81 -43.65 -27.59
N GLY A 656 -12.65 -44.62 -28.50
CA GLY A 656 -13.69 -45.06 -29.43
C GLY A 656 -13.14 -45.60 -30.74
N SER A 657 -14.00 -45.70 -31.75
CA SER A 657 -13.60 -46.14 -33.10
C SER A 657 -13.11 -45.01 -34.00
N TRP A 658 -13.11 -43.77 -33.49
CA TRP A 658 -12.54 -42.60 -34.18
C TRP A 658 -11.10 -42.83 -34.64
N ARG A 659 -10.82 -42.45 -35.89
CA ARG A 659 -9.48 -42.52 -36.50
C ARG A 659 -9.21 -41.22 -37.28
N PRO A 660 -8.33 -40.32 -36.82
CA PRO A 660 -8.14 -39.00 -37.44
C PRO A 660 -7.65 -39.10 -38.89
N LYS A 661 -6.82 -40.11 -39.20
CA LYS A 661 -6.32 -40.35 -40.58
C LYS A 661 -7.41 -40.76 -41.58
N ALA A 662 -8.59 -41.16 -41.11
CA ALA A 662 -9.71 -41.58 -41.96
C ALA A 662 -10.73 -40.47 -42.23
N SER A 663 -10.62 -39.29 -41.59
CA SER A 663 -11.59 -38.19 -41.76
C SER A 663 -10.93 -36.80 -41.68
N PRO A 664 -10.25 -36.35 -42.74
CA PRO A 664 -9.67 -35.00 -42.83
C PRO A 664 -10.70 -33.87 -42.67
N ASP A 665 -11.94 -34.11 -43.12
CA ASP A 665 -13.03 -33.13 -43.03
C ASP A 665 -13.48 -32.93 -41.58
N ALA A 666 -13.42 -33.97 -40.74
CA ALA A 666 -13.72 -33.85 -39.31
C ALA A 666 -12.66 -33.02 -38.57
N LEU A 667 -11.38 -33.16 -38.93
CA LEU A 667 -10.30 -32.34 -38.35
C LEU A 667 -10.39 -30.87 -38.79
N ARG A 668 -10.80 -30.62 -40.04
CA ARG A 668 -11.07 -29.25 -40.51
C ARG A 668 -12.27 -28.65 -39.78
N GLY A 669 -13.35 -29.41 -39.62
CA GLY A 669 -14.52 -28.99 -38.84
C GLY A 669 -14.19 -28.67 -37.39
N LEU A 670 -13.34 -29.48 -36.75
CA LEU A 670 -12.83 -29.23 -35.40
C LEU A 670 -11.99 -27.94 -35.34
N ALA A 671 -11.06 -27.74 -36.27
CA ALA A 671 -10.26 -26.52 -36.33
C ALA A 671 -11.14 -25.27 -36.52
N GLU A 672 -12.16 -25.34 -37.38
CA GLU A 672 -13.12 -24.25 -37.56
C GLU A 672 -13.97 -23.99 -36.32
N GLN A 673 -14.38 -25.03 -35.60
CA GLN A 673 -15.14 -24.91 -34.35
C GLN A 673 -14.31 -24.29 -33.23
N LEU A 674 -13.05 -24.70 -33.08
CA LEU A 674 -12.12 -24.15 -32.07
C LEU A 674 -11.74 -22.69 -32.37
N ARG A 675 -11.70 -22.29 -33.64
CA ARG A 675 -11.44 -20.89 -34.05
C ARG A 675 -12.65 -19.99 -33.93
N ARG A 676 -13.86 -20.52 -33.76
CA ARG A 676 -15.03 -19.68 -33.50
C ARG A 676 -14.91 -19.14 -32.09
N PRO A 677 -14.92 -17.82 -31.89
CA PRO A 677 -14.88 -17.25 -30.56
C PRO A 677 -16.07 -17.79 -29.77
N VAL A 678 -15.82 -18.19 -28.51
CA VAL A 678 -16.85 -18.60 -27.54
C VAL A 678 -17.66 -17.35 -27.16
N LEU A 679 -18.41 -16.80 -28.11
CA LEU A 679 -19.13 -15.52 -27.99
C LEU A 679 -20.60 -15.69 -27.64
N ASP A 680 -21.08 -16.90 -27.40
CA ASP A 680 -22.41 -17.12 -26.84
C ASP A 680 -22.30 -18.04 -25.62
N GLY A 681 -22.27 -17.43 -24.43
CA GLY A 681 -22.41 -18.10 -23.13
C GLY A 681 -23.78 -18.80 -22.92
N ARG A 682 -24.39 -19.32 -23.98
CA ARG A 682 -25.67 -20.04 -23.95
C ARG A 682 -25.54 -21.51 -23.57
N GLY A 683 -24.33 -22.06 -23.45
CA GLY A 683 -24.13 -23.47 -23.09
C GLY A 683 -24.01 -23.77 -21.60
N VAL A 684 -23.72 -22.78 -20.75
CA VAL A 684 -23.46 -23.01 -19.31
C VAL A 684 -24.69 -22.73 -18.43
N ALA A 685 -25.72 -22.06 -18.97
CA ALA A 685 -26.92 -21.71 -18.22
C ALA A 685 -27.88 -22.90 -17.96
N GLU A 686 -27.70 -24.04 -18.63
CA GLU A 686 -28.58 -25.22 -18.42
C GLU A 686 -28.01 -26.25 -17.42
N ASP A 687 -26.77 -26.10 -16.93
CA ASP A 687 -26.13 -27.04 -15.99
C ASP A 687 -25.90 -26.45 -14.57
N GLN A 688 -26.55 -25.33 -14.26
CA GLN A 688 -26.56 -24.76 -12.90
C GLN A 688 -27.27 -25.69 -11.89
N ALA A 689 -28.11 -26.62 -12.36
CA ALA A 689 -28.80 -27.60 -11.51
C ALA A 689 -27.87 -28.66 -10.91
N PHE A 690 -26.68 -28.90 -11.47
CA PHE A 690 -25.72 -29.87 -10.95
C PHE A 690 -24.83 -29.30 -9.85
N VAL A 691 -24.55 -27.98 -9.88
CA VAL A 691 -23.74 -27.30 -8.87
C VAL A 691 -24.55 -27.00 -7.60
N ASP A 692 -25.85 -26.75 -7.75
CA ASP A 692 -26.75 -26.54 -6.60
C ASP A 692 -26.97 -27.83 -5.78
N ASP A 693 -26.79 -29.02 -6.37
CA ASP A 693 -26.94 -30.32 -5.67
C ASP A 693 -25.71 -30.70 -4.81
N ILE A 694 -24.54 -30.11 -5.08
CA ILE A 694 -23.32 -30.29 -4.26
C ILE A 694 -23.32 -29.37 -3.03
N SER A 695 -24.10 -28.28 -3.06
CA SER A 695 -24.23 -27.35 -1.93
C SER A 695 -25.09 -27.86 -0.77
N GLN A 696 -25.75 -29.03 -0.92
CA GLN A 696 -26.55 -29.67 0.14
C GLN A 696 -25.80 -30.74 0.97
N PHE A 697 -24.50 -30.97 0.73
CA PHE A 697 -23.72 -32.02 1.41
C PHE A 697 -22.74 -31.55 2.50
N ASN A 698 -22.77 -30.27 2.90
CA ASN A 698 -21.82 -29.69 3.86
C ASN A 698 -22.43 -29.31 5.22
N ASP A 699 -23.35 -30.13 5.74
CA ASP A 699 -23.77 -30.06 7.14
C ASP A 699 -23.97 -31.50 7.66
N GLU A 700 -22.89 -32.17 8.05
CA GLU A 700 -22.88 -33.19 9.12
C GLU A 700 -21.45 -33.65 9.46
N ASP A 701 -21.12 -33.56 10.76
CA ASP A 701 -20.06 -34.25 11.50
C ASP A 701 -18.58 -34.11 11.09
N PHE A 702 -17.88 -33.18 11.75
CA PHE A 702 -16.50 -33.44 12.20
C PHE A 702 -16.38 -33.31 13.72
N GLY A 703 -16.59 -34.44 14.39
CA GLY A 703 -16.18 -34.67 15.76
C GLY A 703 -14.66 -34.78 15.87
N THR A 704 -14.11 -34.06 16.85
CA THR A 704 -12.71 -34.07 17.26
C THR A 704 -12.28 -35.44 17.82
N LYS A 705 -11.12 -35.91 17.35
CA LYS A 705 -10.17 -36.72 18.12
C LYS A 705 -8.76 -36.19 17.91
#